data_AF-A0A452YT21-F1
#
_entry.id   AF-A0A452YT21-F1
#
_cell.length_a   1.000
_cell.length_b   1.000
_cell.length_c   1.000
_cell.angle_alpha   90.00
_cell.angle_beta   90.00
_cell.angle_gamma   90.00
#
_symmetry.space_group_name_H-M   'P 1'
#
loop_
_entity.id
_entity.type
_entity.pdbx_description
1 polymer ?
#
loop_
_entity_poly.entity_id
_entity_poly.type
_entity_poly.pdbx_seq_one_letter_code
_entity_poly.pdbx_strand_id
1 'polypeptide(L)'
;MRFSASRMVLRAFDTESRLEAARSARRWWPGLEPVRLALVVGTMNIDAESLMLTTLAKSLGGLGYEVEVLAFTDGKAHNIWKTICHVNVVSFEKLKYVDWSKYNAVLVSSLEGKRVVSILMQEPFRLPPVVWLIHDDALGQHLRNYPEPHLSVPNHIEDWRAHFNACTDVVFPDSHLPLLYSPLDTGNFLVIPGSPVDIWAAKRYGLSHSQGTIRNQHGIKEEDIVVLVVGSYLFFDELPWDYVTVLRTSAPHVMDMARTKKLGVQFIFFCGNGSDTYNSAFQELASHMGFPDDSVKHFPMTHDIGNLLMFVDIVLYGSLRQEPGFPPLLLRSMSSEIPIIAPNLTVITKYVTDGIHAFLFNSGDPSTAASAFMRILGEKGLLDTAYSVALEGKLLSKNMLAYDCIVAHVKLLESVLHYPSDARLPLSFSQVKERTWLWDPFESKAALGNSSSEDERHIHTRIAGILLGESAQSNWTIDSDSNDTSSYDYPTQSDWDDLSEVEIFEDIEMREMEEIDERVEKPLLTWDEVYRNARKSERMKPEGNERDEGELERTGQPVCIYEIYRGEGAWPFLHHGSLYRGITLSKGARRPRSDDVDAVMRLSVLDDTYYRDLLCEFGAMFAIANRIDTVHKLPWIGFQSWRAAGRKVSLSESAEETLEKTMAGENHEDVIYYWVPMDTDQTSNFWSTCDCLNAGHCRTLFEDAFRNMYGLPEGVAALPPMPNDGDYWSTLHSWVMPTPSFLKFIMFTR
;
A
#
# COMPACT_ATOMS: atom_id res chain seq x y z
N MET A 1 5.96 -20.57 12.22
CA MET A 1 6.07 -19.67 11.06
C MET A 1 4.82 -19.83 10.21
N ARG A 2 3.98 -18.78 10.11
CA ARG A 2 2.72 -18.77 9.34
C ARG A 2 2.83 -17.82 8.12
N PHE A 3 3.99 -17.75 7.48
CA PHE A 3 4.12 -16.97 6.26
C PHE A 3 3.53 -17.76 5.09
N SER A 4 2.49 -17.23 4.47
CA SER A 4 1.96 -17.81 3.25
C SER A 4 2.83 -17.36 2.09
N ALA A 5 3.64 -18.28 1.55
CA ALA A 5 4.40 -17.99 0.33
C ALA A 5 3.43 -17.46 -0.74
N SER A 6 3.84 -16.45 -1.52
CA SER A 6 3.01 -15.89 -2.60
C SER A 6 2.42 -16.96 -3.49
N ARG A 7 3.08 -18.10 -3.68
CA ARG A 7 2.54 -19.23 -4.44
C ARG A 7 1.28 -19.89 -3.83
N MET A 8 1.09 -19.86 -2.52
CA MET A 8 -0.11 -20.37 -1.83
C MET A 8 -1.23 -19.33 -1.82
N VAL A 9 -0.91 -18.06 -1.60
CA VAL A 9 -1.84 -16.92 -1.69
C VAL A 9 -2.33 -16.74 -3.14
N LEU A 10 -1.43 -16.69 -4.12
CA LEU A 10 -1.75 -16.59 -5.54
C LEU A 10 -2.46 -17.83 -6.10
N ARG A 11 -2.28 -19.03 -5.51
CA ARG A 11 -3.08 -20.22 -5.86
C ARG A 11 -4.51 -20.15 -5.33
N ALA A 12 -4.74 -19.49 -4.18
CA ALA A 12 -6.10 -19.20 -3.73
C ALA A 12 -6.80 -18.23 -4.70
N PHE A 13 -6.04 -17.35 -5.34
CA PHE A 13 -6.50 -16.39 -6.34
C PHE A 13 -6.58 -16.92 -7.79
N ASP A 14 -6.10 -18.13 -8.08
CA ASP A 14 -6.20 -18.78 -9.40
C ASP A 14 -7.56 -19.51 -9.61
N THR A 15 -8.50 -19.40 -8.66
CA THR A 15 -9.90 -19.82 -8.90
C THR A 15 -10.53 -18.82 -9.88
N GLU A 16 -11.24 -19.32 -10.92
CA GLU A 16 -11.89 -18.50 -11.97
C GLU A 16 -12.48 -17.22 -11.38
N SER A 17 -11.75 -16.13 -11.57
CA SER A 17 -12.00 -14.90 -10.83
C SER A 17 -13.37 -14.37 -11.23
N ARG A 18 -14.21 -14.01 -10.24
CA ARG A 18 -15.41 -13.20 -10.46
C ARG A 18 -15.12 -11.98 -11.36
N LEU A 19 -13.88 -11.49 -11.36
CA LEU A 19 -13.39 -10.42 -12.22
C LEU A 19 -13.25 -10.83 -13.68
N GLU A 20 -12.80 -12.05 -14.01
CA GLU A 20 -12.75 -12.54 -15.39
C GLU A 20 -14.16 -12.77 -15.97
N ALA A 21 -15.09 -13.25 -15.14
CA ALA A 21 -16.51 -13.27 -15.48
C ALA A 21 -17.06 -11.84 -15.69
N ALA A 22 -16.65 -10.86 -14.87
CA ALA A 22 -17.05 -9.47 -15.02
C ALA A 22 -16.40 -8.75 -16.22
N ARG A 23 -15.19 -9.15 -16.63
CA ARG A 23 -14.48 -8.68 -17.83
C ARG A 23 -15.10 -9.22 -19.12
N SER A 24 -15.56 -10.48 -19.08
CA SER A 24 -16.22 -11.13 -20.22
C SER A 24 -17.70 -10.73 -20.37
N ALA A 25 -18.35 -10.32 -19.28
CA ALA A 25 -19.61 -9.60 -19.35
C ALA A 25 -19.37 -8.24 -20.05
N ARG A 26 -20.10 -7.97 -21.14
CA ARG A 26 -20.04 -6.67 -21.82
C ARG A 26 -20.58 -5.57 -20.90
N ARG A 27 -19.73 -4.98 -20.08
CA ARG A 27 -19.98 -3.68 -19.42
C ARG A 27 -19.84 -2.59 -20.49
N TRP A 28 -20.88 -2.38 -21.29
CA TRP A 28 -20.95 -1.24 -22.22
C TRP A 28 -21.66 -0.11 -21.48
N TRP A 29 -20.90 0.80 -20.86
CA TRP A 29 -21.41 2.02 -20.23
C TRP A 29 -20.48 3.17 -20.67
N PRO A 30 -20.94 4.12 -21.49
CA PRO A 30 -20.16 5.29 -21.89
C PRO A 30 -20.10 6.32 -20.75
N GLY A 31 -19.36 6.00 -19.68
CA GLY A 31 -19.17 6.86 -18.51
C GLY A 31 -18.33 6.23 -17.39
N LEU A 32 -17.67 5.09 -17.65
CA LEU A 32 -16.96 4.34 -16.63
C LEU A 32 -15.72 5.09 -16.12
N GLU A 33 -15.64 5.34 -14.82
CA GLU A 33 -14.46 5.94 -14.20
C GLU A 33 -13.30 4.93 -14.22
N PRO A 34 -12.06 5.36 -14.51
CA PRO A 34 -10.91 4.49 -14.38
C PRO A 34 -10.70 4.09 -12.93
N VAL A 35 -10.19 2.89 -12.71
CA VAL A 35 -9.76 2.45 -11.36
C VAL A 35 -8.53 3.26 -10.97
N ARG A 36 -8.70 4.14 -9.98
CA ARG A 36 -7.65 5.06 -9.51
C ARG A 36 -6.87 4.45 -8.36
N LEU A 37 -5.54 4.50 -8.43
CA LEU A 37 -4.62 4.00 -7.42
C LEU A 37 -3.75 5.16 -6.92
N ALA A 38 -3.70 5.34 -5.60
CA ALA A 38 -2.71 6.21 -4.98
C ALA A 38 -1.43 5.41 -4.73
N LEU A 39 -0.29 5.93 -5.18
CA LEU A 39 1.03 5.38 -4.89
C LEU A 39 1.80 6.38 -4.04
N VAL A 40 1.92 6.09 -2.74
CA VAL A 40 2.63 6.94 -1.79
C VAL A 40 4.10 6.51 -1.73
N VAL A 41 5.01 7.47 -1.90
CA VAL A 41 6.46 7.25 -1.84
C VAL A 41 7.12 8.22 -0.86
N GLY A 42 8.10 7.73 -0.09
CA GLY A 42 8.84 8.56 0.86
C GLY A 42 9.64 9.67 0.16
N THR A 43 10.57 9.28 -0.71
CA THR A 43 11.43 10.23 -1.44
C THR A 43 11.49 9.90 -2.94
N MET A 44 11.49 10.91 -3.80
CA MET A 44 11.63 10.72 -5.26
C MET A 44 13.10 10.68 -5.70
N ASN A 45 13.88 9.80 -5.09
CA ASN A 45 15.31 9.66 -5.38
C ASN A 45 15.57 8.72 -6.57
N ILE A 46 16.81 8.74 -7.06
CA ILE A 46 17.27 7.82 -8.11
C ILE A 46 17.85 6.60 -7.39
N ASP A 47 16.95 5.67 -7.07
CA ASP A 47 17.21 4.44 -6.32
C ASP A 47 16.46 3.23 -6.93
N ALA A 48 16.69 2.06 -6.35
CA ALA A 48 16.10 0.81 -6.79
C ALA A 48 14.58 0.77 -6.58
N GLU A 49 14.09 1.36 -5.49
CA GLU A 49 12.66 1.41 -5.15
C GLU A 49 11.90 2.24 -6.18
N SER A 50 12.37 3.45 -6.50
CA SER A 50 11.80 4.31 -7.54
C SER A 50 11.84 3.65 -8.91
N LEU A 51 12.91 2.90 -9.25
CA LEU A 51 12.97 2.12 -10.49
C LEU A 51 11.86 1.05 -10.56
N MET A 52 11.66 0.30 -9.47
CA MET A 52 10.64 -0.73 -9.39
C MET A 52 9.25 -0.13 -9.49
N LEU A 53 8.96 0.87 -8.67
CA LEU A 53 7.64 1.48 -8.56
C LEU A 53 7.24 2.25 -9.82
N THR A 54 8.17 2.95 -10.48
CA THR A 54 7.90 3.58 -11.78
C THR A 54 7.57 2.55 -12.86
N THR A 55 8.28 1.42 -12.88
CA THR A 55 8.01 0.33 -13.83
C THR A 55 6.63 -0.29 -13.55
N LEU A 56 6.29 -0.50 -12.27
CA LEU A 56 4.98 -0.99 -11.87
C LEU A 56 3.87 -0.02 -12.26
N ALA A 57 4.02 1.28 -11.95
CA ALA A 57 3.05 2.32 -12.32
C ALA A 57 2.83 2.39 -13.84
N LYS A 58 3.89 2.29 -14.64
CA LYS A 58 3.79 2.23 -16.10
C LYS A 58 3.01 1.00 -16.57
N SER A 59 3.29 -0.17 -15.98
CA SER A 59 2.61 -1.43 -16.31
C SER A 59 1.12 -1.37 -15.97
N LEU A 60 0.79 -0.81 -14.80
CA LEU A 60 -0.60 -0.58 -14.36
C LEU A 60 -1.33 0.40 -15.29
N GLY A 61 -0.68 1.50 -15.68
CA GLY A 61 -1.20 2.42 -16.70
C GLY A 61 -1.47 1.72 -18.03
N GLY A 62 -0.58 0.81 -18.45
CA GLY A 62 -0.75 -0.02 -19.64
C GLY A 62 -1.95 -0.98 -19.58
N LEU A 63 -2.36 -1.40 -18.37
CA LEU A 63 -3.55 -2.23 -18.14
C LEU A 63 -4.84 -1.40 -17.99
N GLY A 64 -4.74 -0.07 -17.93
CA GLY A 64 -5.88 0.84 -17.86
C GLY A 64 -6.22 1.39 -16.47
N TYR A 65 -5.38 1.12 -15.46
CA TYR A 65 -5.42 1.81 -14.16
C TYR A 65 -4.97 3.26 -14.29
N GLU A 66 -5.51 4.15 -13.47
CA GLU A 66 -5.02 5.52 -13.33
C GLU A 66 -4.21 5.62 -12.03
N VAL A 67 -2.88 5.77 -12.15
CA VAL A 67 -1.99 5.86 -11.00
C VAL A 67 -1.66 7.33 -10.72
N GLU A 68 -1.81 7.76 -9.48
CA GLU A 68 -1.37 9.07 -8.99
C GLU A 68 -0.31 8.87 -7.90
N VAL A 69 0.81 9.58 -8.00
CA VAL A 69 1.93 9.44 -7.07
C VAL A 69 1.92 10.58 -6.07
N LEU A 70 1.90 10.23 -4.79
CA LEU A 70 1.97 11.15 -3.65
C LEU A 70 3.36 11.01 -3.01
N ALA A 71 4.22 12.01 -3.15
CA ALA A 71 5.56 11.98 -2.56
C ALA A 71 5.67 12.91 -1.35
N PHE A 72 6.32 12.46 -0.28
CA PHE A 72 6.62 13.35 0.86
C PHE A 72 7.79 14.30 0.58
N THR A 73 8.79 13.81 -0.14
CA THR A 73 9.99 14.60 -0.49
C THR A 73 10.21 14.55 -2.00
N ASP A 74 10.33 15.72 -2.61
CA ASP A 74 10.70 15.83 -4.02
C ASP A 74 12.16 15.38 -4.24
N GLY A 75 12.51 15.01 -5.47
CA GLY A 75 13.82 14.46 -5.73
C GLY A 75 14.20 14.35 -7.21
N LYS A 76 15.40 13.85 -7.47
CA LYS A 76 15.99 13.82 -8.82
C LYS A 76 15.20 12.95 -9.80
N ALA A 77 14.40 12.00 -9.33
CA ALA A 77 13.55 11.15 -10.15
C ALA A 77 12.23 11.82 -10.57
N HIS A 78 11.88 13.01 -10.05
CA HIS A 78 10.63 13.72 -10.35
C HIS A 78 10.27 13.74 -11.85
N ASN A 79 11.21 14.17 -12.71
CA ASN A 79 10.91 14.25 -14.15
C ASN A 79 10.65 12.88 -14.79
N ILE A 80 11.19 11.79 -14.23
CA ILE A 80 10.90 10.43 -14.72
C ILE A 80 9.47 10.07 -14.34
N TRP A 81 9.09 10.26 -13.08
CA TRP A 81 7.73 10.03 -12.60
C TRP A 81 6.68 10.80 -13.41
N LYS A 82 6.92 12.09 -13.68
CA LYS A 82 6.01 12.95 -14.44
C LYS A 82 5.79 12.51 -15.90
N THR A 83 6.70 11.73 -16.48
CA THR A 83 6.50 11.16 -17.83
C THR A 83 5.56 9.95 -17.84
N ILE A 84 5.31 9.34 -16.68
CA ILE A 84 4.54 8.10 -16.53
C ILE A 84 3.15 8.40 -15.95
N CYS A 85 3.09 9.20 -14.90
CA CYS A 85 1.86 9.42 -14.12
C CYS A 85 1.80 10.83 -13.52
N HIS A 86 0.64 11.17 -12.96
CA HIS A 86 0.49 12.41 -12.20
C HIS A 86 1.31 12.33 -10.90
N VAL A 87 1.98 13.43 -10.56
CA VAL A 87 2.84 13.54 -9.38
C VAL A 87 2.39 14.72 -8.55
N ASN A 88 2.14 14.47 -7.27
CA ASN A 88 1.80 15.49 -6.30
C ASN A 88 2.73 15.35 -5.08
N VAL A 89 3.45 16.42 -4.75
CA VAL A 89 4.37 16.45 -3.61
C VAL A 89 3.62 17.05 -2.43
N VAL A 90 3.40 16.26 -1.38
CA VAL A 90 2.51 16.58 -0.27
C VAL A 90 3.29 16.56 1.04
N SER A 91 3.27 17.68 1.78
CA SER A 91 3.83 17.74 3.13
C SER A 91 2.94 16.99 4.13
N PHE A 92 3.52 16.58 5.26
CA PHE A 92 2.78 15.82 6.29
C PHE A 92 1.51 16.52 6.76
N GLU A 93 1.59 17.82 7.08
CA GLU A 93 0.44 18.64 7.47
C GLU A 93 -0.67 18.65 6.42
N LYS A 94 -0.30 18.51 5.14
CA LYS A 94 -1.25 18.55 4.04
C LYS A 94 -1.90 17.20 3.74
N LEU A 95 -1.41 16.10 4.31
CA LEU A 95 -1.99 14.76 4.09
C LEU A 95 -3.42 14.65 4.62
N LYS A 96 -3.75 15.40 5.69
CA LYS A 96 -5.11 15.47 6.25
C LYS A 96 -6.12 16.07 5.28
N TYR A 97 -5.67 16.83 4.28
CA TYR A 97 -6.52 17.46 3.26
C TYR A 97 -6.54 16.69 1.93
N VAL A 98 -5.85 15.55 1.84
CA VAL A 98 -5.93 14.69 0.66
C VAL A 98 -7.26 13.94 0.69
N ASP A 99 -8.02 14.03 -0.41
CA ASP A 99 -9.24 13.25 -0.57
C ASP A 99 -8.89 11.80 -0.93
N TRP A 100 -8.74 10.95 0.08
CA TRP A 100 -8.46 9.52 -0.10
C TRP A 100 -9.63 8.76 -0.72
N SER A 101 -10.85 9.31 -0.71
CA SER A 101 -12.04 8.69 -1.32
C SER A 101 -12.02 8.68 -2.85
N LYS A 102 -11.10 9.42 -3.46
CA LYS A 102 -10.82 9.40 -4.90
C LYS A 102 -10.21 8.07 -5.36
N TYR A 103 -9.55 7.34 -4.47
CA TYR A 103 -8.77 6.16 -4.82
C TYR A 103 -9.52 4.87 -4.47
N ASN A 104 -9.38 3.87 -5.35
CA ASN A 104 -9.91 2.53 -5.12
C ASN A 104 -8.98 1.66 -4.28
N ALA A 105 -7.68 1.97 -4.23
CA ALA A 105 -6.70 1.38 -3.32
C ALA A 105 -5.51 2.33 -3.13
N VAL A 106 -4.79 2.12 -2.03
CA VAL A 106 -3.57 2.87 -1.71
C VAL A 106 -2.39 1.89 -1.62
N LEU A 107 -1.40 2.11 -2.46
CA LEU A 107 -0.09 1.48 -2.40
C LEU A 107 0.84 2.40 -1.63
N VAL A 108 1.39 1.94 -0.52
CA VAL A 108 2.28 2.74 0.31
C VAL A 108 3.66 2.10 0.28
N SER A 109 4.70 2.89 0.03
CA SER A 109 6.09 2.43 0.08
C SER A 109 6.81 2.98 1.30
N SER A 110 7.82 2.23 1.77
CA SER A 110 8.75 2.58 2.86
C SER A 110 8.12 2.78 4.25
N LEU A 111 8.95 2.89 5.29
CA LEU A 111 8.48 3.04 6.68
C LEU A 111 7.73 4.35 6.93
N GLU A 112 8.02 5.40 6.17
CA GLU A 112 7.29 6.68 6.25
C GLU A 112 5.81 6.53 5.92
N GLY A 113 5.46 5.44 5.21
CA GLY A 113 4.10 5.00 4.97
C GLY A 113 3.22 4.91 6.22
N LYS A 114 3.82 4.71 7.40
CA LYS A 114 3.12 4.72 8.68
C LYS A 114 2.23 5.95 8.84
N ARG A 115 2.74 7.12 8.41
CA ARG A 115 2.02 8.40 8.47
C ARG A 115 0.73 8.43 7.66
N VAL A 116 0.70 7.75 6.52
CA VAL A 116 -0.53 7.61 5.71
C VAL A 116 -1.46 6.61 6.34
N VAL A 117 -0.93 5.46 6.78
CA VAL A 117 -1.73 4.42 7.42
C VAL A 117 -2.44 4.97 8.67
N SER A 118 -1.78 5.81 9.48
CA SER A 118 -2.43 6.48 10.61
C SER A 118 -3.66 7.30 10.20
N ILE A 119 -3.64 7.95 9.03
CA ILE A 119 -4.78 8.70 8.49
C ILE A 119 -5.84 7.74 7.95
N LEU A 120 -5.44 6.70 7.21
CA LEU A 120 -6.36 5.73 6.61
C LEU A 120 -7.06 4.84 7.65
N MET A 121 -6.44 4.65 8.82
CA MET A 121 -7.05 3.95 9.96
C MET A 121 -8.25 4.71 10.55
N GLN A 122 -8.34 6.02 10.33
CA GLN A 122 -9.43 6.88 10.79
C GLN A 122 -10.62 6.77 9.83
N GLU A 123 -11.85 6.77 10.36
CA GLU A 123 -13.04 6.83 9.52
C GLU A 123 -13.14 8.19 8.79
N PRO A 124 -13.61 8.24 7.53
CA PRO A 124 -14.18 7.19 6.69
C PRO A 124 -13.15 6.51 5.77
N PHE A 125 -11.85 6.70 6.01
CA PHE A 125 -10.78 6.21 5.15
C PHE A 125 -10.41 4.73 5.37
N ARG A 126 -11.18 4.02 6.21
CA ARG A 126 -11.11 2.56 6.37
C ARG A 126 -11.55 1.77 5.13
N LEU A 127 -12.17 2.44 4.15
CA LEU A 127 -12.74 1.82 2.95
C LEU A 127 -11.69 1.42 1.88
N PRO A 128 -10.73 2.26 1.46
CA PRO A 128 -9.73 1.84 0.48
C PRO A 128 -8.79 0.79 1.07
N PRO A 129 -8.62 -0.37 0.42
CA PRO A 129 -7.61 -1.32 0.84
C PRO A 129 -6.21 -0.74 0.69
N VAL A 130 -5.34 -1.06 1.65
CA VAL A 130 -3.97 -0.56 1.74
C VAL A 130 -3.01 -1.72 1.57
N VAL A 131 -2.12 -1.59 0.58
CA VAL A 131 -1.01 -2.52 0.34
C VAL A 131 0.29 -1.80 0.69
N TRP A 132 0.99 -2.28 1.70
CA TRP A 132 2.21 -1.63 2.18
C TRP A 132 3.45 -2.39 1.71
N LEU A 133 4.28 -1.76 0.89
CA LEU A 133 5.52 -2.27 0.35
C LEU A 133 6.70 -1.86 1.26
N ILE A 134 7.30 -2.85 1.93
CA ILE A 134 8.46 -2.63 2.82
C ILE A 134 9.70 -3.25 2.17
N HIS A 135 10.65 -2.40 1.78
CA HIS A 135 11.89 -2.80 1.11
C HIS A 135 13.14 -2.67 1.99
N ASP A 136 13.04 -1.99 3.13
CA ASP A 136 14.16 -1.79 4.06
C ASP A 136 14.11 -2.77 5.24
N ASP A 137 15.26 -2.95 5.89
CA ASP A 137 15.43 -3.79 7.07
C ASP A 137 15.64 -2.97 8.36
N ALA A 138 15.57 -1.63 8.30
CA ALA A 138 16.02 -0.76 9.39
C ALA A 138 15.21 -0.97 10.68
N LEU A 139 13.88 -1.02 10.57
CA LEU A 139 13.01 -1.29 11.71
C LEU A 139 13.18 -2.74 12.21
N GLY A 140 13.28 -3.71 11.30
CA GLY A 140 13.48 -5.12 11.65
C GLY A 140 14.80 -5.37 12.39
N GLN A 141 15.88 -4.74 11.96
CA GLN A 141 17.18 -4.79 12.65
C GLN A 141 17.12 -4.14 14.03
N HIS A 142 16.44 -3.00 14.15
CA HIS A 142 16.26 -2.32 15.43
C HIS A 142 15.48 -3.19 16.43
N LEU A 143 14.39 -3.85 15.97
CA LEU A 143 13.61 -4.79 16.79
C LEU A 143 14.44 -6.01 17.25
N ARG A 144 15.38 -6.48 16.44
CA ARG A 144 16.26 -7.62 16.78
C ARG A 144 17.34 -7.25 17.80
N ASN A 145 17.80 -6.01 17.80
CA ASN A 145 18.88 -5.53 18.66
C ASN A 145 18.40 -5.11 20.05
N TYR A 146 17.09 -5.12 20.34
CA TYR A 146 16.55 -4.75 21.65
C TYR A 146 16.92 -5.80 22.71
N PRO A 147 17.71 -5.44 23.74
CA PRO A 147 18.02 -6.33 24.83
C PRO A 147 16.86 -6.31 25.83
N GLU A 148 16.19 -7.45 25.97
CA GLU A 148 15.13 -7.74 26.95
C GLU A 148 13.71 -7.21 26.63
N PRO A 149 12.74 -8.11 26.41
CA PRO A 149 11.32 -7.78 26.18
C PRO A 149 10.58 -7.10 27.36
N HIS A 150 11.28 -6.78 28.46
CA HIS A 150 10.66 -6.50 29.77
C HIS A 150 10.85 -5.05 30.24
N LEU A 151 11.72 -4.28 29.59
CA LEU A 151 12.02 -2.88 29.93
C LEU A 151 11.62 -1.99 28.75
N SER A 152 10.35 -1.56 28.75
CA SER A 152 9.78 -0.39 28.04
C SER A 152 10.33 -0.14 26.61
N VAL A 153 9.61 -0.43 25.52
CA VAL A 153 8.33 0.24 25.18
C VAL A 153 7.32 -0.71 24.49
N PRO A 154 6.45 -1.42 25.24
CA PRO A 154 5.34 -2.20 24.68
C PRO A 154 4.49 -1.42 23.66
N ASN A 155 4.27 -0.13 23.94
CA ASN A 155 3.40 0.74 23.14
C ASN A 155 3.88 0.94 21.70
N HIS A 156 5.20 0.98 21.40
CA HIS A 156 5.67 1.18 20.03
C HIS A 156 5.54 -0.07 19.16
N ILE A 157 5.80 -1.25 19.73
CA ILE A 157 5.61 -2.52 19.00
C ILE A 157 4.12 -2.76 18.76
N GLU A 158 3.28 -2.50 19.75
CA GLU A 158 1.82 -2.59 19.61
C GLU A 158 1.29 -1.58 18.60
N ASP A 159 1.79 -0.35 18.60
CA ASP A 159 1.47 0.69 17.63
C ASP A 159 1.84 0.28 16.19
N TRP A 160 3.08 -0.17 15.96
CA TRP A 160 3.49 -0.69 14.65
C TRP A 160 2.68 -1.92 14.22
N ARG A 161 2.37 -2.81 15.16
CA ARG A 161 1.52 -3.98 14.90
C ARG A 161 0.09 -3.55 14.53
N ALA A 162 -0.48 -2.54 15.18
CA ALA A 162 -1.79 -2.00 14.84
C ALA A 162 -1.81 -1.40 13.43
N HIS A 163 -0.76 -0.66 13.05
CA HIS A 163 -0.61 -0.10 11.71
C HIS A 163 -0.46 -1.19 10.63
N PHE A 164 0.33 -2.24 10.89
CA PHE A 164 0.41 -3.37 9.97
C PHE A 164 -0.91 -4.13 9.89
N ASN A 165 -1.62 -4.33 11.00
CA ASN A 165 -2.92 -4.98 11.01
C ASN A 165 -4.00 -4.21 10.24
N ALA A 166 -3.88 -2.88 10.17
CA ALA A 166 -4.80 -2.04 9.41
C ALA A 166 -4.64 -2.17 7.89
N CYS A 167 -3.49 -2.69 7.42
CA CYS A 167 -3.24 -2.91 6.01
C CYS A 167 -3.84 -4.24 5.55
N THR A 168 -4.30 -4.29 4.30
CA THR A 168 -4.80 -5.53 3.70
C THR A 168 -3.67 -6.54 3.54
N ASP A 169 -2.53 -6.09 3.02
CA ASP A 169 -1.32 -6.90 2.88
C ASP A 169 -0.08 -6.03 3.12
N VAL A 170 0.91 -6.60 3.82
CA VAL A 170 2.27 -6.04 3.94
C VAL A 170 3.20 -6.88 3.08
N VAL A 171 3.72 -6.28 2.01
CA VAL A 171 4.49 -6.96 0.97
C VAL A 171 5.98 -6.71 1.15
N PHE A 172 6.73 -7.79 1.18
CA PHE A 172 8.19 -7.78 1.25
C PHE A 172 8.81 -8.30 -0.07
N PRO A 173 9.95 -7.74 -0.51
CA PRO A 173 10.65 -8.12 -1.73
C PRO A 173 11.42 -9.45 -1.63
N ASP A 174 11.61 -9.98 -0.43
CA ASP A 174 12.30 -11.25 -0.19
C ASP A 174 11.75 -11.97 1.04
N SER A 175 12.17 -13.21 1.23
CA SER A 175 11.71 -14.05 2.35
C SER A 175 12.47 -13.82 3.66
N HIS A 176 13.52 -13.00 3.65
CA HIS A 176 14.31 -12.67 4.83
C HIS A 176 13.67 -11.54 5.64
N LEU A 177 13.18 -10.48 4.99
CA LEU A 177 12.56 -9.35 5.66
C LEU A 177 11.37 -9.73 6.57
N PRO A 178 10.40 -10.57 6.16
CA PRO A 178 9.33 -11.00 7.05
C PRO A 178 9.82 -11.69 8.34
N LEU A 179 11.00 -12.35 8.30
CA LEU A 179 11.60 -12.97 9.49
C LEU A 179 12.12 -11.90 10.45
N LEU A 180 12.73 -10.83 9.94
CA LEU A 180 13.18 -9.69 10.73
C LEU A 180 12.00 -8.94 11.36
N TYR A 181 10.89 -8.80 10.63
CA TYR A 181 9.68 -8.11 11.09
C TYR A 181 8.70 -9.04 11.82
N SER A 182 9.10 -10.30 12.10
CA SER A 182 8.22 -11.29 12.74
C SER A 182 7.57 -10.86 14.07
N PRO A 183 8.16 -10.00 14.93
CA PRO A 183 7.46 -9.47 16.10
C PRO A 183 6.20 -8.66 15.78
N LEU A 184 6.09 -8.14 14.56
CA LEU A 184 4.99 -7.33 14.05
C LEU A 184 4.00 -8.12 13.17
N ASP A 185 4.20 -9.42 13.00
CA ASP A 185 3.37 -10.25 12.13
C ASP A 185 1.93 -10.38 12.67
N THR A 186 0.96 -9.96 11.85
CA THR A 186 -0.49 -10.02 12.14
C THR A 186 -1.20 -11.05 11.27
N GLY A 187 -0.47 -11.78 10.42
CA GLY A 187 -1.00 -12.78 9.49
C GLY A 187 -1.26 -12.25 8.07
N ASN A 188 -0.95 -10.98 7.79
CA ASN A 188 -1.12 -10.33 6.49
C ASN A 188 0.21 -10.08 5.73
N PHE A 189 1.30 -10.74 6.15
CA PHE A 189 2.59 -10.62 5.48
C PHE A 189 2.65 -11.47 4.20
N LEU A 190 3.05 -10.84 3.10
CA LEU A 190 3.19 -11.43 1.78
C LEU A 190 4.60 -11.21 1.24
N VAL A 191 5.13 -12.18 0.49
CA VAL A 191 6.44 -12.05 -0.16
C VAL A 191 6.30 -12.07 -1.67
N ILE A 192 6.66 -10.97 -2.33
CA ILE A 192 6.74 -10.89 -3.80
C ILE A 192 8.21 -10.71 -4.20
N PRO A 193 8.90 -11.79 -4.63
CA PRO A 193 10.30 -11.72 -4.99
C PRO A 193 10.53 -10.96 -6.30
N GLY A 194 11.72 -10.38 -6.43
CA GLY A 194 12.21 -9.82 -7.69
C GLY A 194 12.52 -8.33 -7.68
N SER A 195 12.67 -7.70 -6.50
CA SER A 195 13.13 -6.31 -6.41
C SER A 195 14.46 -6.09 -7.17
N PRO A 196 14.65 -4.94 -7.84
CA PRO A 196 15.90 -4.60 -8.51
C PRO A 196 17.03 -4.17 -7.56
N VAL A 197 16.82 -4.18 -6.23
CA VAL A 197 17.77 -3.68 -5.22
C VAL A 197 19.16 -4.29 -5.33
N ASP A 198 19.26 -5.61 -5.49
CA ASP A 198 20.56 -6.31 -5.58
C ASP A 198 21.32 -5.95 -6.86
N ILE A 199 20.60 -5.81 -7.98
CA ILE A 199 21.16 -5.46 -9.28
C ILE A 199 21.62 -4.00 -9.27
N TRP A 200 20.83 -3.13 -8.66
CA TRP A 200 21.14 -1.71 -8.48
C TRP A 200 22.39 -1.52 -7.63
N ALA A 201 22.46 -2.21 -6.49
CA ALA A 201 23.62 -2.21 -5.62
C ALA A 201 24.88 -2.65 -6.39
N ALA A 202 24.85 -3.81 -7.06
CA ALA A 202 26.00 -4.33 -7.82
C ALA A 202 26.54 -3.32 -8.85
N LYS A 203 25.67 -2.58 -9.55
CA LYS A 203 26.07 -1.54 -10.50
C LYS A 203 26.74 -0.33 -9.84
N ARG A 204 26.24 0.14 -8.70
CA ARG A 204 26.84 1.27 -7.97
C ARG A 204 28.25 0.96 -7.46
N TYR A 205 28.46 -0.24 -6.93
CA TYR A 205 29.79 -0.63 -6.43
C TYR A 205 30.83 -0.70 -7.54
N GLY A 206 30.46 -1.19 -8.73
CA GLY A 206 31.37 -1.27 -9.88
C GLY A 206 31.90 0.09 -10.40
N LEU A 207 31.26 1.21 -10.05
CA LEU A 207 31.66 2.56 -10.48
C LEU A 207 32.60 3.28 -9.50
N SER A 208 32.69 2.83 -8.25
CA SER A 208 33.23 3.64 -7.15
C SER A 208 34.64 3.24 -6.70
N HIS A 209 35.12 2.03 -6.99
CA HIS A 209 36.39 1.53 -6.44
C HIS A 209 37.16 0.63 -7.42
N SER A 210 38.50 0.71 -7.40
CA SER A 210 39.38 -0.14 -8.21
C SER A 210 39.78 -1.43 -7.47
N GLN A 211 39.60 -2.58 -8.13
CA GLN A 211 39.87 -3.94 -7.61
C GLN A 211 41.25 -4.09 -6.93
N GLY A 212 42.31 -3.57 -7.54
CA GLY A 212 43.69 -3.69 -7.02
C GLY A 212 43.90 -3.00 -5.66
N THR A 213 43.17 -1.92 -5.36
CA THR A 213 43.30 -1.21 -4.09
C THR A 213 42.72 -2.02 -2.92
N ILE A 214 41.62 -2.74 -3.17
CA ILE A 214 40.92 -3.52 -2.14
C ILE A 214 41.63 -4.86 -1.88
N ARG A 215 42.16 -5.54 -2.92
CA ARG A 215 42.99 -6.75 -2.75
C ARG A 215 44.17 -6.50 -1.81
N ASN A 216 44.86 -5.36 -2.00
CA ASN A 216 45.99 -4.95 -1.16
C ASN A 216 45.59 -4.70 0.30
N GLN A 217 44.43 -4.10 0.56
CA GLN A 217 43.90 -3.89 1.92
C GLN A 217 43.66 -5.20 2.67
N HIS A 218 43.31 -6.27 1.95
CA HIS A 218 43.08 -7.59 2.53
C HIS A 218 44.29 -8.55 2.44
N GLY A 219 45.45 -8.05 1.99
CA GLY A 219 46.68 -8.85 1.87
C GLY A 219 46.60 -9.96 0.81
N ILE A 220 45.75 -9.78 -0.21
CA ILE A 220 45.53 -10.74 -1.30
C ILE A 220 46.42 -10.36 -2.47
N LYS A 221 47.18 -11.31 -3.02
CA LYS A 221 48.01 -11.05 -4.20
C LYS A 221 47.14 -10.96 -5.46
N GLU A 222 47.64 -10.29 -6.47
CA GLU A 222 46.89 -10.06 -7.71
C GLU A 222 46.71 -11.35 -8.52
N GLU A 223 47.64 -12.30 -8.36
CA GLU A 223 47.62 -13.63 -8.98
C GLU A 223 46.86 -14.72 -8.20
N ASP A 224 46.42 -14.44 -6.97
CA ASP A 224 45.70 -15.42 -6.13
C ASP A 224 44.22 -15.46 -6.49
N ILE A 225 43.62 -16.64 -6.67
CA ILE A 225 42.20 -16.80 -6.98
C ILE A 225 41.37 -16.76 -5.69
N VAL A 226 40.42 -15.85 -5.61
CA VAL A 226 39.53 -15.70 -4.46
C VAL A 226 38.15 -16.30 -4.75
N VAL A 227 37.76 -17.30 -3.95
CA VAL A 227 36.46 -17.95 -4.02
C VAL A 227 35.58 -17.48 -2.87
N LEU A 228 34.50 -16.77 -3.16
CA LEU A 228 33.50 -16.38 -2.16
C LEU A 228 32.43 -17.46 -2.05
N VAL A 229 32.25 -17.99 -0.85
CA VAL A 229 31.24 -18.97 -0.50
C VAL A 229 30.06 -18.25 0.14
N VAL A 230 28.92 -18.26 -0.56
CA VAL A 230 27.65 -17.64 -0.13
C VAL A 230 26.56 -18.70 -0.05
N GLY A 231 25.42 -18.37 0.54
CA GLY A 231 24.23 -19.22 0.47
C GLY A 231 22.97 -18.48 0.89
N SER A 232 22.04 -19.16 1.54
CA SER A 232 20.74 -18.57 1.86
C SER A 232 20.80 -17.57 3.01
N TYR A 233 20.12 -16.42 2.85
CA TYR A 233 19.86 -15.48 3.94
C TYR A 233 18.90 -16.04 5.01
N LEU A 234 18.17 -17.12 4.72
CA LEU A 234 17.18 -17.70 5.62
C LEU A 234 17.80 -18.44 6.81
N PHE A 235 19.07 -18.85 6.70
CA PHE A 235 19.76 -19.66 7.70
C PHE A 235 20.84 -18.87 8.45
N PHE A 236 20.58 -17.59 8.75
CA PHE A 236 21.53 -16.66 9.37
C PHE A 236 22.11 -17.17 10.71
N ASP A 237 21.30 -17.87 11.53
CA ASP A 237 21.70 -18.34 12.86
C ASP A 237 22.23 -19.79 12.88
N GLU A 238 22.20 -20.51 11.75
CA GLU A 238 22.67 -21.90 11.67
C GLU A 238 24.11 -21.98 11.15
N LEU A 239 24.92 -22.86 11.76
CA LEU A 239 26.21 -23.23 11.19
C LEU A 239 25.99 -23.82 9.79
N PRO A 240 26.65 -23.32 8.73
CA PRO A 240 26.30 -23.65 7.35
C PRO A 240 26.88 -25.01 6.95
N TRP A 241 26.31 -26.09 7.50
CA TRP A 241 26.72 -27.47 7.24
C TRP A 241 26.65 -27.85 5.75
N ASP A 242 25.73 -27.24 5.00
CA ASP A 242 25.65 -27.38 3.54
C ASP A 242 26.96 -26.91 2.87
N TYR A 243 27.50 -25.76 3.31
CA TYR A 243 28.69 -25.16 2.71
C TYR A 243 29.90 -26.04 3.01
N VAL A 244 29.99 -26.52 4.25
CA VAL A 244 31.01 -27.48 4.69
C VAL A 244 30.93 -28.77 3.89
N THR A 245 29.73 -29.28 3.58
CA THR A 245 29.55 -30.51 2.81
C THR A 245 30.04 -30.34 1.36
N VAL A 246 29.65 -29.24 0.71
CA VAL A 246 30.11 -28.92 -0.64
C VAL A 246 31.63 -28.77 -0.67
N LEU A 247 32.21 -28.03 0.27
CA LEU A 247 33.65 -27.78 0.27
C LEU A 247 34.48 -28.98 0.71
N ARG A 248 34.02 -29.78 1.69
CA ARG A 248 34.73 -31.00 2.08
C ARG A 248 34.88 -31.96 0.90
N THR A 249 33.91 -31.97 -0.02
CA THR A 249 33.95 -32.81 -1.22
C THR A 249 34.71 -32.16 -2.37
N SER A 250 34.59 -30.85 -2.59
CA SER A 250 35.20 -30.18 -3.75
C SER A 250 36.60 -29.62 -3.50
N ALA A 251 36.87 -29.09 -2.30
CA ALA A 251 38.07 -28.33 -2.00
C ALA A 251 39.38 -29.14 -2.14
N PRO A 252 39.49 -30.42 -1.72
CA PRO A 252 40.71 -31.19 -1.92
C PRO A 252 41.11 -31.28 -3.41
N HIS A 253 40.12 -31.46 -4.29
CA HIS A 253 40.34 -31.48 -5.74
C HIS A 253 40.73 -30.10 -6.26
N VAL A 254 40.09 -29.03 -5.79
CA VAL A 254 40.43 -27.65 -6.17
C VAL A 254 41.85 -27.29 -5.77
N MET A 255 42.28 -27.67 -4.57
CA MET A 255 43.63 -27.40 -4.06
C MET A 255 44.70 -28.22 -4.80
N ASP A 256 44.42 -29.47 -5.15
CA ASP A 256 45.33 -30.30 -5.96
C ASP A 256 45.50 -29.74 -7.38
N MET A 257 44.39 -29.32 -8.00
CA MET A 257 44.42 -28.63 -9.30
C MET A 257 45.20 -27.32 -9.24
N ALA A 258 44.96 -26.49 -8.22
CA ALA A 258 45.64 -25.23 -8.02
C ALA A 258 47.16 -25.44 -7.81
N ARG A 259 47.55 -26.44 -7.02
CA ARG A 259 48.96 -26.80 -6.81
C ARG A 259 49.64 -27.23 -8.11
N THR A 260 48.96 -28.06 -8.91
CA THR A 260 49.46 -28.51 -10.22
C THR A 260 49.66 -27.33 -11.17
N LYS A 261 48.77 -26.34 -11.12
CA LYS A 261 48.78 -25.15 -11.96
C LYS A 261 49.58 -23.98 -11.36
N LYS A 262 50.17 -24.14 -10.17
CA LYS A 262 50.90 -23.10 -9.40
C LYS A 262 50.06 -21.84 -9.13
N LEU A 263 48.76 -22.01 -8.86
CA LEU A 263 47.83 -20.95 -8.49
C LEU A 263 47.65 -20.90 -6.97
N GLY A 264 47.62 -19.71 -6.39
CA GLY A 264 47.12 -19.51 -5.03
C GLY A 264 45.59 -19.51 -5.05
N VAL A 265 44.95 -20.16 -4.07
CA VAL A 265 43.48 -20.13 -3.92
C VAL A 265 43.14 -19.79 -2.48
N GLN A 266 42.27 -18.80 -2.30
CA GLN A 266 41.73 -18.40 -1.00
C GLN A 266 40.21 -18.53 -0.99
N PHE A 267 39.67 -19.10 0.08
CA PHE A 267 38.22 -19.22 0.29
C PHE A 267 37.76 -18.18 1.30
N ILE A 268 36.72 -17.43 0.94
CA ILE A 268 36.09 -16.45 1.80
C ILE A 268 34.66 -16.90 2.06
N PHE A 269 34.29 -17.07 3.31
CA PHE A 269 32.94 -17.46 3.69
C PHE A 269 32.14 -16.26 4.16
N PHE A 270 30.97 -16.09 3.56
CA PHE A 270 30.00 -15.08 3.96
C PHE A 270 28.78 -15.76 4.59
N CYS A 271 28.81 -15.91 5.91
CA CYS A 271 27.80 -16.62 6.68
C CYS A 271 27.79 -16.21 8.15
N GLY A 272 26.72 -16.56 8.88
CA GLY A 272 26.69 -16.48 10.34
C GLY A 272 26.83 -15.07 10.92
N ASN A 273 26.94 -15.03 12.26
CA ASN A 273 27.17 -13.81 13.02
C ASN A 273 28.68 -13.52 13.19
N GLY A 274 29.01 -12.29 13.60
CA GLY A 274 30.39 -11.85 13.77
C GLY A 274 31.01 -12.17 15.12
N SER A 275 30.46 -13.10 15.92
CA SER A 275 31.01 -13.36 17.25
C SER A 275 32.38 -14.06 17.19
N ASP A 276 33.27 -13.74 18.11
CA ASP A 276 34.62 -14.34 18.16
C ASP A 276 34.59 -15.87 18.31
N THR A 277 33.55 -16.41 18.95
CA THR A 277 33.29 -17.85 19.06
C THR A 277 32.96 -18.51 17.73
N TYR A 278 32.32 -17.79 16.81
CA TYR A 278 31.99 -18.29 15.48
C TYR A 278 33.23 -18.31 14.58
N ASN A 279 34.05 -17.26 14.67
CA ASN A 279 35.33 -17.17 13.94
C ASN A 279 36.30 -18.30 14.33
N SER A 280 36.44 -18.63 15.61
CA SER A 280 37.32 -19.70 16.07
C SER A 280 36.85 -21.09 15.64
N ALA A 281 35.54 -21.37 15.74
CA ALA A 281 34.95 -22.61 15.23
C ALA A 281 35.13 -22.76 13.71
N PHE A 282 35.07 -21.65 12.98
CA PHE A 282 35.26 -21.63 11.53
C PHE A 282 36.70 -21.94 11.12
N GLN A 283 37.68 -21.37 11.84
CA GLN A 283 39.09 -21.67 11.64
C GLN A 283 39.43 -23.13 12.00
N GLU A 284 38.84 -23.67 13.07
CA GLU A 284 38.99 -25.08 13.44
C GLU A 284 38.43 -26.01 12.35
N LEU A 285 37.25 -25.71 11.81
CA LEU A 285 36.67 -26.42 10.67
C LEU A 285 37.57 -26.37 9.43
N ALA A 286 38.13 -25.20 9.10
CA ALA A 286 39.06 -25.05 7.98
C ALA A 286 40.31 -25.94 8.15
N SER A 287 40.89 -25.97 9.35
CA SER A 287 42.05 -26.82 9.66
C SER A 287 41.72 -28.32 9.51
N HIS A 288 40.54 -28.76 9.94
CA HIS A 288 40.06 -30.13 9.78
C HIS A 288 39.81 -30.52 8.32
N MET A 289 39.50 -29.55 7.46
CA MET A 289 39.31 -29.78 6.03
C MET A 289 40.63 -29.80 5.23
N GLY A 290 41.78 -29.60 5.89
CA GLY A 290 43.10 -29.66 5.28
C GLY A 290 43.49 -28.41 4.49
N PHE A 291 42.84 -27.28 4.76
CA PHE A 291 43.21 -25.98 4.20
C PHE A 291 44.51 -25.46 4.83
N PRO A 292 45.44 -24.88 4.05
CA PRO A 292 46.60 -24.18 4.59
C PRO A 292 46.19 -23.05 5.54
N ASP A 293 47.03 -22.77 6.54
CA ASP A 293 46.86 -21.60 7.40
C ASP A 293 46.73 -20.32 6.53
N ASP A 294 45.83 -19.43 6.90
CA ASP A 294 45.44 -18.19 6.19
C ASP A 294 44.73 -18.34 4.82
N SER A 295 44.48 -19.56 4.33
CA SER A 295 43.76 -19.77 3.06
C SER A 295 42.24 -19.65 3.18
N VAL A 296 41.71 -19.52 4.39
CA VAL A 296 40.28 -19.38 4.67
C VAL A 296 40.01 -18.14 5.51
N LYS A 297 39.11 -17.28 5.05
CA LYS A 297 38.62 -16.10 5.78
C LYS A 297 37.11 -16.19 5.98
N HIS A 298 36.62 -15.62 7.08
CA HIS A 298 35.21 -15.54 7.40
C HIS A 298 34.79 -14.07 7.52
N PHE A 299 33.64 -13.73 6.94
CA PHE A 299 32.97 -12.45 7.11
C PHE A 299 31.52 -12.69 7.54
N PRO A 300 31.03 -11.97 8.56
CA PRO A 300 29.66 -12.11 9.00
C PRO A 300 28.69 -11.54 7.97
N MET A 301 27.44 -12.03 8.01
CA MET A 301 26.39 -11.52 7.11
C MET A 301 26.01 -10.05 7.37
N THR A 302 26.43 -9.45 8.50
CA THR A 302 26.32 -8.01 8.75
C THR A 302 27.32 -7.17 7.96
N HIS A 303 28.35 -7.81 7.39
CA HIS A 303 29.33 -7.13 6.55
C HIS A 303 28.73 -6.82 5.17
N ASP A 304 29.13 -5.69 4.58
CA ASP A 304 28.66 -5.33 3.26
C ASP A 304 29.25 -6.24 2.19
N ILE A 305 28.42 -7.15 1.67
CA ILE A 305 28.82 -8.05 0.59
C ILE A 305 29.26 -7.31 -0.67
N GLY A 306 28.78 -6.07 -0.89
CA GLY A 306 29.23 -5.23 -2.00
C GLY A 306 30.75 -5.06 -2.02
N ASN A 307 31.36 -4.85 -0.84
CA ASN A 307 32.82 -4.71 -0.71
C ASN A 307 33.55 -6.03 -1.02
N LEU A 308 32.97 -7.17 -0.64
CA LEU A 308 33.55 -8.48 -0.90
C LEU A 308 33.54 -8.82 -2.39
N LEU A 309 32.43 -8.55 -3.08
CA LEU A 309 32.29 -8.85 -4.51
C LEU A 309 33.27 -8.07 -5.39
N MET A 310 33.86 -6.98 -4.90
CA MET A 310 34.82 -6.16 -5.67
C MET A 310 36.17 -6.83 -5.94
N PHE A 311 36.54 -7.85 -5.18
CA PHE A 311 37.87 -8.49 -5.27
C PHE A 311 37.81 -10.02 -5.36
N VAL A 312 36.62 -10.56 -5.60
CA VAL A 312 36.37 -12.00 -5.73
C VAL A 312 36.44 -12.41 -7.19
N ASP A 313 37.02 -13.58 -7.47
CA ASP A 313 37.16 -14.12 -8.81
C ASP A 313 36.10 -15.18 -9.13
N ILE A 314 35.59 -15.91 -8.13
CA ILE A 314 34.56 -16.95 -8.27
C ILE A 314 33.57 -16.87 -7.10
N VAL A 315 32.27 -17.01 -7.36
CA VAL A 315 31.26 -17.20 -6.30
C VAL A 315 30.76 -18.64 -6.30
N LEU A 316 30.84 -19.32 -5.16
CA LEU A 316 30.22 -20.61 -4.88
C LEU A 316 28.98 -20.40 -4.02
N TYR A 317 27.80 -20.71 -4.57
CA TYR A 317 26.57 -20.79 -3.78
C TYR A 317 26.49 -22.19 -3.15
N GLY A 318 26.70 -22.27 -1.84
CA GLY A 318 26.88 -23.52 -1.10
C GLY A 318 25.63 -24.10 -0.45
N SER A 319 24.48 -23.41 -0.49
CA SER A 319 23.25 -23.92 0.15
C SER A 319 22.57 -24.97 -0.72
N LEU A 320 22.21 -26.10 -0.14
CA LEU A 320 21.60 -27.24 -0.85
C LEU A 320 20.07 -27.33 -0.65
N ARG A 321 19.52 -26.45 0.19
CA ARG A 321 18.09 -26.40 0.53
C ARG A 321 17.32 -25.60 -0.52
N GLN A 322 16.08 -26.02 -0.81
CA GLN A 322 15.20 -25.27 -1.72
C GLN A 322 14.71 -23.99 -1.03
N GLU A 323 14.82 -22.86 -1.73
CA GLU A 323 14.27 -21.57 -1.31
C GLU A 323 12.92 -21.28 -1.98
N PRO A 324 12.04 -20.47 -1.35
CA PRO A 324 10.76 -20.06 -1.94
C PRO A 324 10.92 -19.17 -3.19
N GLY A 325 12.03 -18.46 -3.32
CA GLY A 325 12.34 -17.54 -4.42
C GLY A 325 13.79 -17.66 -4.87
N PHE A 326 14.15 -16.94 -5.93
CA PHE A 326 15.53 -16.93 -6.41
C PHE A 326 16.44 -16.27 -5.36
N PRO A 327 17.61 -16.87 -4.99
CA PRO A 327 18.41 -16.35 -3.89
C PRO A 327 18.96 -14.94 -4.16
N PRO A 328 18.70 -13.94 -3.27
CA PRO A 328 19.17 -12.55 -3.45
C PRO A 328 20.69 -12.43 -3.57
N LEU A 329 21.45 -13.16 -2.73
CA LEU A 329 22.92 -13.18 -2.80
C LEU A 329 23.45 -13.68 -4.14
N LEU A 330 22.81 -14.72 -4.68
CA LEU A 330 23.17 -15.27 -5.98
C LEU A 330 22.89 -14.25 -7.09
N LEU A 331 21.73 -13.58 -7.04
CA LEU A 331 21.36 -12.53 -7.99
C LEU A 331 22.34 -11.36 -7.95
N ARG A 332 22.75 -10.93 -6.76
CA ARG A 332 23.75 -9.86 -6.57
C ARG A 332 25.09 -10.25 -7.16
N SER A 333 25.57 -11.48 -6.90
CA SER A 333 26.81 -12.00 -7.48
C SER A 333 26.76 -12.10 -9.01
N MET A 334 25.63 -12.53 -9.59
CA MET A 334 25.46 -12.60 -11.05
C MET A 334 25.59 -11.20 -11.67
N SER A 335 24.96 -10.22 -11.03
CA SER A 335 24.95 -8.82 -11.49
C SER A 335 26.32 -8.16 -11.43
N SER A 336 27.22 -8.67 -10.58
CA SER A 336 28.62 -8.24 -10.47
C SER A 336 29.55 -8.81 -11.54
N GLU A 337 29.05 -9.59 -12.52
CA GLU A 337 29.87 -10.21 -13.58
C GLU A 337 30.90 -11.23 -13.06
N ILE A 338 30.59 -11.91 -11.96
CA ILE A 338 31.48 -12.92 -11.39
C ILE A 338 31.02 -14.32 -11.84
N PRO A 339 31.94 -15.19 -12.29
CA PRO A 339 31.63 -16.60 -12.55
C PRO A 339 31.03 -17.28 -11.32
N ILE A 340 29.89 -17.95 -11.52
CA ILE A 340 29.12 -18.58 -10.46
C ILE A 340 29.13 -20.08 -10.58
N ILE A 341 29.31 -20.75 -9.45
CA ILE A 341 29.06 -22.17 -9.25
C ILE A 341 27.86 -22.30 -8.31
N ALA A 342 26.79 -22.96 -8.76
CA ALA A 342 25.57 -23.12 -7.98
C ALA A 342 24.97 -24.53 -8.11
N PRO A 343 24.22 -25.02 -7.12
CA PRO A 343 23.52 -26.29 -7.21
C PRO A 343 22.36 -26.21 -8.19
N ASN A 344 22.01 -27.32 -8.81
CA ASN A 344 20.88 -27.48 -9.73
C ASN A 344 19.51 -27.48 -9.03
N LEU A 345 19.29 -26.56 -8.09
CA LEU A 345 18.02 -26.39 -7.39
C LEU A 345 16.92 -25.96 -8.37
N THR A 346 15.68 -26.36 -8.11
CA THR A 346 14.54 -26.06 -9.00
C THR A 346 14.31 -24.57 -9.17
N VAL A 347 14.52 -23.79 -8.10
CA VAL A 347 14.38 -22.33 -8.13
C VAL A 347 15.46 -21.63 -8.95
N ILE A 348 16.67 -22.21 -9.01
CA ILE A 348 17.80 -21.70 -9.80
C ILE A 348 17.64 -22.11 -11.26
N THR A 349 17.41 -23.40 -11.52
CA THR A 349 17.25 -23.99 -12.87
C THR A 349 16.02 -23.48 -13.62
N LYS A 350 15.04 -22.87 -12.93
CA LYS A 350 13.93 -22.15 -13.57
C LYS A 350 14.41 -21.00 -14.48
N TYR A 351 15.52 -20.34 -14.12
CA TYR A 351 16.04 -19.17 -14.85
C TYR A 351 17.46 -19.40 -15.41
N VAL A 352 18.29 -20.16 -14.70
CA VAL A 352 19.72 -20.34 -14.99
C VAL A 352 19.93 -21.63 -15.76
N THR A 353 20.73 -21.56 -16.83
CA THR A 353 21.11 -22.72 -17.67
C THR A 353 22.60 -23.00 -17.49
N ASP A 354 22.96 -24.26 -17.23
CA ASP A 354 24.35 -24.69 -17.02
C ASP A 354 25.24 -24.36 -18.22
N GLY A 355 26.41 -23.78 -17.95
CA GLY A 355 27.41 -23.43 -18.95
C GLY A 355 27.04 -22.25 -19.84
N ILE A 356 25.89 -21.61 -19.62
CA ILE A 356 25.48 -20.37 -20.31
C ILE A 356 25.44 -19.22 -19.32
N HIS A 357 24.67 -19.34 -18.23
CA HIS A 357 24.48 -18.26 -17.25
C HIS A 357 25.28 -18.49 -15.96
N ALA A 358 25.55 -19.74 -15.61
CA ALA A 358 26.36 -20.16 -14.47
C ALA A 358 26.82 -21.62 -14.66
N PHE A 359 27.73 -22.09 -13.81
CA PHE A 359 28.13 -23.49 -13.76
C PHE A 359 27.32 -24.22 -12.68
N LEU A 360 26.51 -25.18 -13.09
CA LEU A 360 25.64 -25.92 -12.18
C LEU A 360 26.25 -27.26 -11.76
N PHE A 361 26.12 -27.61 -10.48
CA PHE A 361 26.49 -28.92 -9.95
C PHE A 361 25.28 -29.65 -9.38
N ASN A 362 25.38 -30.97 -9.22
CA ASN A 362 24.28 -31.78 -8.71
C ASN A 362 24.11 -31.56 -7.20
N SER A 363 22.96 -31.04 -6.78
CA SER A 363 22.61 -30.87 -5.36
C SER A 363 22.60 -32.19 -4.58
N GLY A 364 22.28 -33.31 -5.22
CA GLY A 364 22.32 -34.65 -4.62
C GLY A 364 23.72 -35.28 -4.56
N ASP A 365 24.69 -34.73 -5.30
CA ASP A 365 26.08 -35.18 -5.30
C ASP A 365 27.03 -33.97 -5.34
N PRO A 366 27.36 -33.39 -4.17
CA PRO A 366 28.20 -32.20 -4.06
C PRO A 366 29.61 -32.37 -4.64
N SER A 367 30.10 -33.60 -4.82
CA SER A 367 31.41 -33.87 -5.43
C SER A 367 31.51 -33.35 -6.86
N THR A 368 30.38 -33.26 -7.56
CA THR A 368 30.30 -32.71 -8.92
C THR A 368 30.67 -31.22 -8.99
N ALA A 369 30.69 -30.49 -7.87
CA ALA A 369 31.18 -29.10 -7.82
C ALA A 369 32.65 -29.00 -8.24
N ALA A 370 33.49 -30.02 -7.98
CA ALA A 370 34.88 -30.04 -8.45
C ALA A 370 34.97 -30.00 -9.98
N SER A 371 34.01 -30.61 -10.69
CA SER A 371 33.92 -30.56 -12.15
C SER A 371 33.55 -29.17 -12.67
N ALA A 372 32.75 -28.41 -11.92
CA ALA A 372 32.48 -27.00 -12.23
C ALA A 372 33.76 -26.15 -12.09
N PHE A 373 34.55 -26.34 -11.02
CA PHE A 373 35.84 -25.66 -10.88
C PHE A 373 36.82 -26.01 -12.01
N MET A 374 36.86 -27.26 -12.49
CA MET A 374 37.68 -27.64 -13.65
C MET A 374 37.35 -26.84 -14.91
N ARG A 375 36.06 -26.52 -15.13
CA ARG A 375 35.59 -25.75 -16.29
C ARG A 375 35.89 -24.25 -16.19
N ILE A 376 36.30 -23.79 -15.00
CA ILE A 376 36.57 -22.38 -14.71
C ILE A 376 38.08 -22.09 -14.62
N LEU A 377 38.85 -22.97 -13.99
CA LEU A 377 40.28 -22.74 -13.70
C LEU A 377 41.18 -23.07 -14.91
N GLY A 378 41.89 -22.08 -15.44
CA GLY A 378 42.93 -22.20 -16.47
C GLY A 378 44.35 -22.31 -15.91
N GLU A 379 45.38 -22.28 -16.76
CA GLU A 379 46.80 -22.40 -16.32
C GLU A 379 47.36 -21.14 -15.64
N LYS A 380 46.81 -19.96 -15.94
CA LYS A 380 47.29 -18.65 -15.47
C LYS A 380 46.19 -17.76 -14.86
N GLY A 381 45.07 -18.36 -14.47
CA GLY A 381 43.88 -17.63 -14.00
C GLY A 381 42.59 -18.34 -14.41
N LEU A 382 41.51 -17.58 -14.59
CA LEU A 382 40.24 -18.11 -15.09
C LEU A 382 40.27 -18.31 -16.61
N LEU A 383 39.50 -19.28 -17.11
CA LEU A 383 39.32 -19.51 -18.54
C LEU A 383 38.41 -18.43 -19.16
N ASP A 384 38.62 -18.10 -20.44
CA ASP A 384 37.79 -17.15 -21.19
C ASP A 384 36.30 -17.55 -21.22
N THR A 385 36.03 -18.85 -21.16
CA THR A 385 34.67 -19.40 -21.04
C THR A 385 34.01 -19.00 -19.73
N ALA A 386 34.75 -18.87 -18.63
CA ALA A 386 34.21 -18.44 -17.35
C ALA A 386 33.76 -16.98 -17.40
N TYR A 387 34.56 -16.10 -17.99
CA TYR A 387 34.19 -14.68 -18.20
C TYR A 387 32.99 -14.54 -19.15
N SER A 388 32.96 -15.32 -20.23
CA SER A 388 31.83 -15.31 -21.17
C SER A 388 30.53 -15.73 -20.49
N VAL A 389 30.56 -16.79 -19.67
CA VAL A 389 29.40 -17.26 -18.87
C VAL A 389 28.98 -16.21 -17.83
N ALA A 390 29.94 -15.55 -17.17
CA ALA A 390 29.65 -14.51 -16.19
C ALA A 390 28.97 -13.28 -16.82
N LEU A 391 29.40 -12.89 -18.03
CA LEU A 391 28.78 -11.80 -18.78
C LEU A 391 27.32 -12.13 -19.15
N GLU A 392 27.07 -13.33 -19.67
CA GLU A 392 25.70 -13.79 -19.97
C GLU A 392 24.84 -13.87 -18.69
N GLY A 393 25.42 -14.33 -17.58
CA GLY A 393 24.78 -14.32 -16.27
C GLY A 393 24.36 -12.91 -15.81
N LYS A 394 25.22 -11.91 -15.99
CA LYS A 394 24.93 -10.50 -15.71
C LYS A 394 23.84 -9.91 -16.61
N LEU A 395 23.85 -10.26 -17.89
CA LEU A 395 22.80 -9.82 -18.83
C LEU A 395 21.44 -10.40 -18.47
N LEU A 396 21.40 -11.69 -18.09
CA LEU A 396 20.19 -12.34 -17.60
C LEU A 396 19.70 -11.70 -16.30
N SER A 397 20.58 -11.52 -15.31
CA SER A 397 20.21 -11.03 -13.98
C SER A 397 19.52 -9.67 -14.02
N LYS A 398 19.86 -8.81 -15.00
CA LYS A 398 19.31 -7.45 -15.14
C LYS A 398 17.77 -7.40 -15.14
N ASN A 399 17.08 -8.41 -15.67
CA ASN A 399 15.62 -8.40 -15.81
C ASN A 399 14.91 -9.73 -15.54
N MET A 400 15.61 -10.82 -15.20
CA MET A 400 15.00 -12.16 -15.15
C MET A 400 13.81 -12.32 -14.20
N LEU A 401 13.72 -11.48 -13.15
CA LEU A 401 12.61 -11.51 -12.18
C LEU A 401 11.55 -10.42 -12.41
N ALA A 402 11.77 -9.51 -13.37
CA ALA A 402 10.93 -8.33 -13.55
C ALA A 402 9.47 -8.68 -13.89
N TYR A 403 9.29 -9.55 -14.88
CA TYR A 403 7.95 -9.97 -15.31
C TYR A 403 7.17 -10.67 -14.21
N ASP A 404 7.79 -11.65 -13.54
CA ASP A 404 7.16 -12.41 -12.46
C ASP A 404 6.77 -11.49 -11.28
N CYS A 405 7.62 -10.50 -10.95
CA CYS A 405 7.37 -9.50 -9.92
C CYS A 405 6.19 -8.58 -10.27
N ILE A 406 6.16 -8.01 -11.48
CA ILE A 406 5.08 -7.12 -11.93
C ILE A 406 3.75 -7.88 -11.94
N VAL A 407 3.72 -9.10 -12.52
CA VAL A 407 2.51 -9.93 -12.58
C VAL A 407 2.00 -10.26 -11.18
N ALA A 408 2.88 -10.57 -10.23
CA ALA A 408 2.49 -10.85 -8.85
C ALA A 408 1.84 -9.63 -8.16
N HIS A 409 2.37 -8.42 -8.36
CA HIS A 409 1.75 -7.19 -7.85
C HIS A 409 0.39 -6.91 -8.50
N VAL A 410 0.26 -7.11 -9.81
CA VAL A 410 -1.03 -6.95 -10.50
C VAL A 410 -2.06 -7.96 -9.98
N LYS A 411 -1.67 -9.23 -9.79
CA LYS A 411 -2.55 -10.26 -9.21
C LYS A 411 -2.97 -9.90 -7.79
N LEU A 412 -2.06 -9.38 -6.97
CA LEU A 412 -2.38 -8.90 -5.63
C LEU A 412 -3.44 -7.78 -5.69
N LEU A 413 -3.23 -6.77 -6.54
CA LEU A 413 -4.20 -5.70 -6.72
C LEU A 413 -5.57 -6.21 -7.18
N GLU A 414 -5.62 -7.13 -8.16
CA GLU A 414 -6.88 -7.75 -8.61
C GLU A 414 -7.60 -8.51 -7.49
N SER A 415 -6.88 -9.06 -6.51
CA SER A 415 -7.46 -9.79 -5.38
C SER A 415 -7.97 -8.87 -4.26
N VAL A 416 -7.34 -7.71 -4.11
CA VAL A 416 -7.59 -6.77 -3.01
C VAL A 416 -8.63 -5.71 -3.38
N LEU A 417 -8.70 -5.33 -4.66
CA LEU A 417 -9.59 -4.28 -5.15
C LEU A 417 -11.06 -4.70 -5.15
N HIS A 418 -11.89 -3.82 -4.58
CA HIS A 418 -13.32 -3.83 -4.83
C HIS A 418 -13.65 -2.89 -6.00
N TYR A 419 -14.17 -3.45 -7.09
CA TYR A 419 -14.52 -2.69 -8.28
C TYR A 419 -16.00 -2.26 -8.21
N PRO A 420 -16.30 -0.96 -8.10
CA PRO A 420 -17.67 -0.49 -8.12
C PRO A 420 -18.33 -0.73 -9.49
N SER A 421 -19.65 -0.64 -9.55
CA SER A 421 -20.43 -0.96 -10.75
C SER A 421 -20.12 -0.05 -11.94
N ASP A 422 -19.70 1.18 -11.66
CA ASP A 422 -19.33 2.25 -12.58
C ASP A 422 -17.83 2.28 -12.93
N ALA A 423 -17.01 1.36 -12.41
CA ALA A 423 -15.58 1.31 -12.72
C ALA A 423 -15.28 0.64 -14.07
N ARG A 424 -14.37 1.25 -14.83
CA ARG A 424 -13.77 0.69 -16.03
C ARG A 424 -12.78 -0.39 -15.61
N LEU A 425 -13.18 -1.65 -15.75
CA LEU A 425 -12.35 -2.77 -15.35
C LEU A 425 -11.02 -2.78 -16.13
N PRO A 426 -9.88 -2.93 -15.43
CA PRO A 426 -8.57 -3.02 -16.04
C PRO A 426 -8.40 -4.35 -16.78
N LEU A 427 -7.50 -4.35 -17.76
CA LEU A 427 -7.10 -5.54 -18.50
C LEU A 427 -6.49 -6.58 -17.55
N SER A 428 -6.63 -7.85 -17.93
CA SER A 428 -6.11 -8.99 -17.16
C SER A 428 -4.58 -8.95 -17.04
N PHE A 429 -4.03 -9.44 -15.93
CA PHE A 429 -2.58 -9.61 -15.72
C PHE A 429 -1.88 -10.35 -16.88
N SER A 430 -2.61 -11.18 -17.63
CA SER A 430 -2.11 -11.88 -18.82
C SER A 430 -1.66 -10.94 -19.95
N GLN A 431 -2.11 -9.68 -19.94
CA GLN A 431 -1.82 -8.67 -20.96
C GLN A 431 -0.65 -7.75 -20.59
N VAL A 432 0.02 -7.96 -19.45
CA VAL A 432 1.23 -7.22 -19.07
C VAL A 432 2.29 -7.36 -20.16
N LYS A 433 2.78 -6.23 -20.69
CA LYS A 433 3.77 -6.19 -21.78
C LYS A 433 5.18 -6.01 -21.27
N GLU A 434 5.32 -5.34 -20.13
CA GLU A 434 6.59 -5.03 -19.49
C GLU A 434 7.27 -6.30 -18.99
N ARG A 435 8.42 -6.62 -19.59
CA ARG A 435 9.27 -7.75 -19.20
C ARG A 435 10.60 -7.30 -18.57
N THR A 436 10.86 -6.00 -18.52
CA THR A 436 12.13 -5.41 -18.12
C THR A 436 11.89 -4.18 -17.26
N TRP A 437 12.80 -3.89 -16.34
CA TRP A 437 12.77 -2.64 -15.58
C TRP A 437 13.08 -1.44 -16.47
N LEU A 438 12.58 -0.26 -16.09
CA LEU A 438 12.84 1.01 -16.77
C LEU A 438 14.24 1.56 -16.47
N TRP A 439 15.28 0.82 -16.86
CA TRP A 439 16.68 1.18 -16.56
C TRP A 439 17.12 2.48 -17.23
N ASP A 440 16.80 2.72 -18.50
CA ASP A 440 17.41 3.79 -19.32
C ASP A 440 17.22 5.22 -18.74
N PRO A 441 16.01 5.62 -18.27
CA PRO A 441 15.82 6.94 -17.66
C PRO A 441 16.60 7.13 -16.36
N PHE A 442 16.80 6.05 -15.60
CA PHE A 442 17.50 6.07 -14.32
C PHE A 442 19.02 6.03 -14.51
N GLU A 443 19.53 5.20 -15.43
CA GLU A 443 20.96 5.09 -15.76
C GLU A 443 21.50 6.39 -16.36
N SER A 444 20.74 7.02 -17.27
CA SER A 444 21.14 8.30 -17.88
C SER A 444 21.27 9.43 -16.86
N LYS A 445 20.33 9.55 -15.91
CA LYS A 445 20.41 10.55 -14.85
C LYS A 445 21.45 10.22 -13.78
N ALA A 446 21.65 8.94 -13.45
CA ALA A 446 22.68 8.53 -12.50
C ALA A 446 24.08 8.88 -13.02
N ALA A 447 24.33 8.72 -14.33
CA ALA A 447 25.60 9.10 -14.96
C ALA A 447 25.88 10.62 -14.96
N LEU A 448 24.83 11.45 -14.91
CA LEU A 448 24.92 12.92 -14.88
C LEU A 448 25.15 13.49 -13.47
N GLY A 449 24.83 12.74 -12.43
CA GLY A 449 25.01 13.16 -11.05
C GLY A 449 26.29 12.58 -10.45
N ASN A 450 27.33 13.41 -10.27
CA ASN A 450 28.37 13.12 -9.28
C ASN A 450 27.72 13.14 -7.90
N SER A 451 27.15 12.02 -7.45
CA SER A 451 26.48 11.95 -6.16
C SER A 451 27.51 11.85 -5.05
N SER A 452 27.66 12.92 -4.26
CA SER A 452 27.96 12.81 -2.84
C SER A 452 26.89 11.90 -2.22
N SER A 453 27.22 10.64 -1.97
CA SER A 453 26.28 9.63 -1.47
C SER A 453 26.34 9.60 0.06
N GLU A 454 25.32 10.12 0.72
CA GLU A 454 24.95 9.50 2.00
C GLU A 454 24.47 8.08 1.67
N ASP A 455 24.97 7.07 2.39
CA ASP A 455 24.58 5.67 2.19
C ASP A 455 23.06 5.56 2.40
N GLU A 456 22.32 4.95 1.47
CA GLU A 456 20.85 4.81 1.56
C GLU A 456 20.45 4.12 2.88
N ARG A 457 21.31 3.22 3.38
CA ARG A 457 21.18 2.62 4.72
C ARG A 457 21.13 3.67 5.84
N HIS A 458 21.98 4.69 5.80
CA HIS A 458 21.97 5.75 6.82
C HIS A 458 20.68 6.57 6.79
N ILE A 459 20.10 6.77 5.61
CA ILE A 459 18.81 7.46 5.46
C ILE A 459 17.69 6.62 6.08
N HIS A 460 17.60 5.33 5.74
CA HIS A 460 16.58 4.43 6.30
C HIS A 460 16.72 4.24 7.82
N THR A 461 17.94 4.08 8.34
CA THR A 461 18.18 4.01 9.79
C THR A 461 17.76 5.30 10.49
N ARG A 462 18.05 6.47 9.91
CA ARG A 462 17.65 7.76 10.46
C ARG A 462 16.13 7.93 10.45
N ILE A 463 15.46 7.52 9.37
CA ILE A 463 14.00 7.54 9.28
C ILE A 463 13.38 6.62 10.33
N ALA A 464 13.90 5.40 10.48
CA ALA A 464 13.46 4.46 11.51
C ALA A 464 13.63 5.06 12.92
N GLY A 465 14.78 5.66 13.21
CA GLY A 465 15.04 6.37 14.48
C GLY A 465 14.07 7.52 14.73
N ILE A 466 13.79 8.35 13.72
CA ILE A 466 12.80 9.44 13.81
C ILE A 466 11.39 8.88 14.08
N LEU A 467 10.98 7.82 13.39
CA LEU A 467 9.65 7.21 13.54
C LEU A 467 9.48 6.44 14.86
N LEU A 468 10.59 6.02 15.47
CA LEU A 468 10.63 5.41 16.80
C LEU A 468 10.79 6.44 17.93
N GLY A 469 10.90 7.75 17.60
CA GLY A 469 11.06 8.82 18.59
C GLY A 469 12.49 9.01 19.12
N GLU A 470 13.47 8.32 18.55
CA GLU A 470 14.88 8.38 18.95
C GLU A 470 15.67 9.44 18.17
N SER A 471 15.38 10.74 18.33
CA SER A 471 16.41 11.78 18.10
C SER A 471 16.02 13.17 18.63
N ALA A 472 16.50 13.52 19.84
CA ALA A 472 17.04 14.84 20.16
C ALA A 472 17.73 14.88 21.55
N GLN A 473 18.58 13.91 21.90
CA GLN A 473 19.43 14.01 23.11
C GLN A 473 20.86 13.52 22.83
N SER A 474 21.62 14.30 22.09
CA SER A 474 23.09 14.29 22.19
C SER A 474 23.68 15.50 21.47
N ASN A 475 23.54 16.68 22.07
CA ASN A 475 24.46 17.81 21.88
C ASN A 475 24.33 18.73 23.10
N TRP A 476 24.80 18.26 24.24
CA TRP A 476 25.05 19.13 25.38
C TRP A 476 26.38 19.85 25.15
N THR A 477 26.30 21.10 24.70
CA THR A 477 27.34 22.09 25.00
C THR A 477 26.81 23.00 26.08
N ILE A 478 27.50 22.94 27.21
CA ILE A 478 27.45 23.87 28.33
C ILE A 478 27.60 25.28 27.79
N ASP A 479 26.63 26.16 28.07
CA ASP A 479 26.99 27.51 28.50
C ASP A 479 25.90 28.12 29.40
N SER A 480 26.38 28.94 30.31
CA SER A 480 25.80 29.35 31.59
C SER A 480 24.75 30.46 31.56
N ASP A 481 23.92 30.44 32.61
CA ASP A 481 23.33 31.56 33.36
C ASP A 481 22.68 32.74 32.61
N SER A 482 21.37 32.90 32.85
CA SER A 482 20.87 34.14 33.45
C SER A 482 19.51 33.94 34.13
N ASN A 483 19.43 34.43 35.37
CA ASN A 483 18.23 34.68 36.17
C ASN A 483 16.98 34.98 35.35
N ASP A 484 15.83 34.39 35.74
CA ASP A 484 14.62 35.19 35.74
C ASP A 484 13.60 34.81 36.83
N THR A 485 13.10 35.89 37.40
CA THR A 485 12.17 36.04 38.52
C THR A 485 10.80 35.45 38.22
N SER A 486 10.20 34.83 39.24
CA SER A 486 8.85 34.28 39.25
C SER A 486 7.80 35.30 38.79
N SER A 487 7.20 35.06 37.64
CA SER A 487 5.97 35.68 37.17
C SER A 487 4.83 34.67 37.30
N TYR A 488 3.72 35.06 37.91
CA TYR A 488 2.50 34.23 37.96
C TYR A 488 1.99 33.99 36.53
N ASP A 489 1.88 32.73 36.14
CA ASP A 489 1.34 32.31 34.84
C ASP A 489 -0.20 32.42 34.85
N TYR A 490 -0.74 33.23 33.96
CA TYR A 490 -2.15 33.13 33.58
C TYR A 490 -2.21 32.22 32.35
N PRO A 491 -3.19 31.29 32.29
CA PRO A 491 -3.33 30.38 31.15
C PRO A 491 -3.39 31.18 29.85
N THR A 492 -2.45 30.89 28.96
CA THR A 492 -2.41 31.39 27.60
C THR A 492 -3.43 30.65 26.73
N GLN A 493 -3.71 31.17 25.54
CA GLN A 493 -4.60 30.51 24.58
C GLN A 493 -4.14 29.07 24.27
N SER A 494 -2.81 28.83 24.26
CA SER A 494 -2.21 27.50 24.11
C SER A 494 -2.64 26.54 25.22
N ASP A 495 -2.71 26.99 26.47
CA ASP A 495 -3.11 26.14 27.60
C ASP A 495 -4.61 25.74 27.51
N TRP A 496 -5.43 26.58 26.88
CA TRP A 496 -6.83 26.26 26.56
C TRP A 496 -6.96 25.32 25.37
N ASP A 497 -6.08 25.46 24.37
CA ASP A 497 -6.00 24.57 23.22
C ASP A 497 -5.51 23.17 23.67
N ASP A 498 -4.52 23.10 24.56
CA ASP A 498 -4.00 21.86 25.15
C ASP A 498 -5.06 21.15 26.00
N LEU A 499 -5.86 21.88 26.78
CA LEU A 499 -7.01 21.30 27.50
C LEU A 499 -8.09 20.75 26.56
N SER A 500 -8.30 21.41 25.41
CA SER A 500 -9.22 20.91 24.39
C SER A 500 -8.69 19.65 23.70
N GLU A 501 -7.38 19.55 23.49
CA GLU A 501 -6.73 18.36 22.94
C GLU A 501 -6.78 17.18 23.92
N VAL A 502 -6.65 17.44 25.23
CA VAL A 502 -6.79 16.42 26.28
C VAL A 502 -8.22 15.91 26.40
N GLU A 503 -9.23 16.80 26.35
CA GLU A 503 -10.64 16.38 26.30
C GLU A 503 -10.94 15.53 25.05
N ILE A 504 -10.37 15.89 23.89
CA ILE A 504 -10.50 15.10 22.66
C ILE A 504 -9.84 13.72 22.83
N PHE A 505 -8.70 13.65 23.52
CA PHE A 505 -7.95 12.40 23.71
C PHE A 505 -8.64 11.41 24.65
N GLU A 506 -9.17 11.87 25.79
CA GLU A 506 -9.92 11.01 26.72
C GLU A 506 -11.22 10.48 26.08
N ASP A 507 -11.82 11.28 25.22
CA ASP A 507 -12.97 10.91 24.40
C ASP A 507 -12.62 9.87 23.32
N ILE A 508 -11.42 9.92 22.74
CA ILE A 508 -10.88 8.90 21.81
C ILE A 508 -10.70 7.56 22.54
N GLU A 509 -10.10 7.54 23.73
CA GLU A 509 -9.90 6.31 24.51
C GLU A 509 -11.24 5.64 24.88
N MET A 510 -12.26 6.42 25.26
CA MET A 510 -13.59 5.90 25.55
C MET A 510 -14.25 5.27 24.31
N ARG A 511 -13.98 5.81 23.12
CA ARG A 511 -14.49 5.36 21.81
C ARG A 511 -13.77 4.14 21.26
N GLU A 512 -12.46 4.00 21.49
CA GLU A 512 -11.71 2.77 21.16
C GLU A 512 -12.26 1.55 21.91
N MET A 513 -12.71 1.76 23.15
CA MET A 513 -13.37 0.72 23.95
C MET A 513 -14.75 0.30 23.37
N GLU A 514 -15.48 1.21 22.72
CA GLU A 514 -16.76 0.92 22.08
C GLU A 514 -16.59 0.25 20.70
N GLU A 515 -15.56 0.59 19.93
CA GLU A 515 -15.20 -0.10 18.67
C GLU A 515 -14.86 -1.59 18.89
N ILE A 516 -14.27 -1.93 20.04
CA ILE A 516 -14.00 -3.33 20.41
C ILE A 516 -15.31 -4.11 20.58
N ASP A 517 -16.39 -3.46 21.03
CA ASP A 517 -17.71 -4.07 21.20
C ASP A 517 -18.47 -4.23 19.87
N GLU A 518 -18.20 -3.37 18.89
CA GLU A 518 -18.74 -3.48 17.51
C GLU A 518 -18.07 -4.58 16.67
N ARG A 519 -16.82 -4.93 16.97
CA ARG A 519 -16.06 -6.00 16.26
C ARG A 519 -16.49 -7.42 16.67
N VAL A 520 -17.43 -7.55 17.60
CA VAL A 520 -18.03 -8.84 17.98
C VAL A 520 -19.16 -9.17 17.00
N GLU A 521 -19.02 -10.26 16.23
CA GLU A 521 -20.08 -10.75 15.34
C GLU A 521 -21.38 -11.00 16.15
N LYS A 522 -22.37 -10.14 15.94
CA LYS A 522 -23.71 -10.28 16.54
C LYS A 522 -24.57 -11.17 15.64
N PRO A 523 -25.35 -12.11 16.21
CA PRO A 523 -26.25 -12.95 15.43
C PRO A 523 -27.34 -12.11 14.76
N LEU A 524 -27.72 -12.47 13.53
CA LEU A 524 -28.78 -11.82 12.75
C LEU A 524 -30.06 -11.66 13.58
N LEU A 525 -30.51 -10.42 13.75
CA LEU A 525 -31.73 -10.10 14.50
C LEU A 525 -32.97 -10.70 13.83
N THR A 526 -33.89 -11.21 14.63
CA THR A 526 -35.21 -11.63 14.13
C THR A 526 -36.07 -10.41 13.79
N TRP A 527 -36.96 -10.51 12.80
CA TRP A 527 -37.85 -9.40 12.39
C TRP A 527 -38.65 -8.79 13.56
N ASP A 528 -39.02 -9.60 14.56
CA ASP A 528 -39.72 -9.15 15.77
C ASP A 528 -38.83 -8.27 16.67
N GLU A 529 -37.52 -8.54 16.73
CA GLU A 529 -36.54 -7.74 17.47
C GLU A 529 -36.24 -6.43 16.78
N VAL A 530 -36.10 -6.45 15.44
CA VAL A 530 -35.97 -5.23 14.62
C VAL A 530 -37.17 -4.31 14.83
N TYR A 531 -38.39 -4.86 14.80
CA TYR A 531 -39.62 -4.11 15.03
C TYR A 531 -39.71 -3.54 16.46
N ARG A 532 -39.29 -4.29 17.48
CA ARG A 532 -39.25 -3.82 18.88
C ARG A 532 -38.21 -2.72 19.10
N ASN A 533 -37.04 -2.83 18.48
CA ASN A 533 -35.97 -1.85 18.61
C ASN A 533 -36.32 -0.55 17.89
N ALA A 534 -36.97 -0.61 16.73
CA ALA A 534 -37.54 0.57 16.06
C ALA A 534 -38.59 1.29 16.96
N ARG A 535 -39.44 0.54 17.67
CA ARG A 535 -40.39 1.12 18.64
C ARG A 535 -39.75 1.63 19.94
N LYS A 536 -38.51 1.24 20.27
CA LYS A 536 -37.79 1.76 21.44
C LYS A 536 -37.10 3.09 21.12
N SER A 537 -36.48 3.23 19.94
CA SER A 537 -35.91 4.50 19.49
C SER A 537 -36.98 5.60 19.38
N GLU A 538 -38.22 5.22 19.03
CA GLU A 538 -39.42 6.06 19.08
C GLU A 538 -39.70 6.76 20.44
N ARG A 539 -39.11 6.30 21.55
CA ARG A 539 -39.33 6.87 22.90
C ARG A 539 -38.15 7.68 23.42
N MET A 540 -37.06 7.77 22.66
CA MET A 540 -35.90 8.57 23.04
C MET A 540 -36.18 10.07 22.81
N LYS A 541 -35.71 10.92 23.71
CA LYS A 541 -35.85 12.38 23.62
C LYS A 541 -34.69 12.95 22.79
N PRO A 542 -34.91 14.02 22.01
CA PRO A 542 -33.83 14.72 21.31
C PRO A 542 -32.82 15.27 22.33
N GLU A 543 -31.53 15.21 22.01
CA GLU A 543 -30.43 15.68 22.85
C GLU A 543 -30.16 17.18 22.69
N GLY A 544 -29.57 17.81 23.71
CA GLY A 544 -29.53 19.27 23.90
C GLY A 544 -28.71 20.11 22.90
N ASN A 545 -28.01 19.49 21.94
CA ASN A 545 -27.26 20.20 20.89
C ASN A 545 -28.01 20.24 19.53
N GLU A 546 -29.17 19.59 19.41
CA GLU A 546 -30.02 19.75 18.24
C GLU A 546 -30.63 21.16 18.23
N ARG A 547 -30.48 21.90 17.13
CA ARG A 547 -30.92 23.29 16.97
C ARG A 547 -32.40 23.47 17.33
N ASP A 548 -32.72 24.54 18.06
CA ASP A 548 -34.10 24.90 18.35
C ASP A 548 -34.79 25.37 17.06
N GLU A 549 -35.77 24.60 16.59
CA GLU A 549 -36.55 24.86 15.37
C GLU A 549 -37.20 26.26 15.38
N GLY A 550 -37.44 26.84 16.55
CA GLY A 550 -37.93 28.22 16.70
C GLY A 550 -36.94 29.31 16.24
N GLU A 551 -35.65 28.98 16.10
CA GLU A 551 -34.64 29.84 15.48
C GLU A 551 -34.64 29.72 13.95
N LEU A 552 -34.92 28.55 13.38
CA LEU A 552 -35.01 28.32 11.93
C LEU A 552 -36.28 28.92 11.32
N GLU A 553 -37.41 28.85 12.04
CA GLU A 553 -38.63 29.58 11.68
C GLU A 553 -38.44 31.11 11.76
N ARG A 554 -37.51 31.58 12.61
CA ARG A 554 -37.15 33.00 12.74
C ARG A 554 -36.20 33.49 11.64
N THR A 555 -35.36 32.62 11.07
CA THR A 555 -34.45 32.97 9.97
C THR A 555 -35.12 32.94 8.59
N GLY A 556 -36.30 32.32 8.46
CA GLY A 556 -37.09 32.34 7.22
C GLY A 556 -36.55 31.48 6.08
N GLN A 557 -35.66 30.52 6.39
CA GLN A 557 -35.05 29.65 5.40
C GLN A 557 -36.00 28.50 5.00
N PRO A 558 -36.35 28.31 3.72
CA PRO A 558 -37.35 27.33 3.30
C PRO A 558 -36.79 25.91 3.07
N VAL A 559 -35.47 25.72 3.09
CA VAL A 559 -34.80 24.48 2.66
C VAL A 559 -33.69 24.07 3.64
N CYS A 560 -33.55 22.76 3.84
CA CYS A 560 -32.41 22.15 4.54
C CYS A 560 -31.91 20.95 3.73
N ILE A 561 -30.60 20.95 3.45
CA ILE A 561 -29.91 19.89 2.72
C ILE A 561 -29.14 19.03 3.74
N TYR A 562 -29.53 17.77 3.87
CA TYR A 562 -28.85 16.82 4.73
C TYR A 562 -27.59 16.28 4.05
N GLU A 563 -26.42 16.58 4.60
CA GLU A 563 -25.15 15.99 4.16
C GLU A 563 -24.95 14.64 4.88
N ILE A 564 -25.16 13.55 4.16
CA ILE A 564 -25.03 12.20 4.71
C ILE A 564 -23.55 11.86 4.78
N TYR A 565 -23.03 11.52 5.95
CA TYR A 565 -21.65 11.08 6.14
C TYR A 565 -21.55 9.83 7.04
N ARG A 566 -20.40 9.16 6.96
CA ARG A 566 -20.02 8.03 7.82
C ARG A 566 -18.78 8.41 8.64
N GLY A 567 -18.72 7.95 9.88
CA GLY A 567 -17.57 8.16 10.77
C GLY A 567 -17.59 9.47 11.56
N GLU A 568 -16.53 9.68 12.35
CA GLU A 568 -16.40 10.76 13.33
C GLU A 568 -16.66 12.14 12.69
N GLY A 569 -17.44 12.98 13.36
CA GLY A 569 -17.88 14.25 12.82
C GLY A 569 -16.75 15.27 12.69
N ALA A 570 -16.63 15.84 11.48
CA ALA A 570 -16.16 17.20 11.15
C ALA A 570 -14.93 17.24 10.25
N TRP A 571 -15.09 16.73 9.03
CA TRP A 571 -14.23 17.15 7.93
C TRP A 571 -14.31 18.68 7.78
N PRO A 572 -13.18 19.41 7.83
CA PRO A 572 -13.18 20.88 7.67
C PRO A 572 -13.74 21.36 6.33
N PHE A 573 -13.86 20.45 5.35
CA PHE A 573 -14.37 20.73 4.00
C PHE A 573 -15.88 20.47 3.83
N LEU A 574 -16.57 19.89 4.82
CA LEU A 574 -18.04 19.80 4.78
C LEU A 574 -18.65 21.20 4.89
N HIS A 575 -19.87 21.38 4.38
CA HIS A 575 -20.48 22.70 4.39
C HIS A 575 -20.82 23.10 5.82
N HIS A 576 -20.45 24.34 6.14
CA HIS A 576 -20.80 24.99 7.39
C HIS A 576 -21.73 26.16 7.03
N GLY A 577 -22.98 26.09 7.45
CA GLY A 577 -23.98 27.09 7.09
C GLY A 577 -25.36 26.72 7.58
N SER A 578 -26.34 27.61 7.39
CA SER A 578 -27.73 27.34 7.77
C SER A 578 -28.46 26.43 6.76
N LEU A 579 -27.97 26.36 5.52
CA LEU A 579 -28.55 25.55 4.44
C LEU A 579 -28.25 24.05 4.58
N TYR A 580 -27.08 23.69 5.13
CA TYR A 580 -26.62 22.31 5.23
C TYR A 580 -26.63 21.82 6.67
N ARG A 581 -27.11 20.60 6.87
CA ARG A 581 -27.13 19.92 8.17
C ARG A 581 -26.52 18.53 8.01
N GLY A 582 -25.58 18.14 8.86
CA GLY A 582 -24.98 16.82 8.77
C GLY A 582 -25.93 15.73 9.27
N ILE A 583 -25.88 14.55 8.65
CA ILE A 583 -26.50 13.33 9.19
C ILE A 583 -25.49 12.19 9.19
N THR A 584 -25.20 11.66 10.37
CA THR A 584 -24.24 10.57 10.55
C THR A 584 -24.92 9.21 10.54
N LEU A 585 -24.31 8.26 9.83
CA LEU A 585 -24.68 6.84 9.87
C LEU A 585 -23.98 6.05 10.99
N SER A 586 -23.13 6.71 11.78
CA SER A 586 -22.42 6.10 12.92
C SER A 586 -22.95 6.71 14.23
N LYS A 587 -23.15 5.86 15.24
CA LYS A 587 -23.70 6.29 16.53
C LYS A 587 -22.74 7.25 17.24
N GLY A 588 -23.23 8.39 17.71
CA GLY A 588 -22.42 9.37 18.46
C GLY A 588 -21.43 10.19 17.60
N ALA A 589 -21.38 9.98 16.29
CA ALA A 589 -20.39 10.58 15.40
C ALA A 589 -20.83 11.94 14.81
N ARG A 590 -21.45 12.80 15.63
CA ARG A 590 -21.86 14.16 15.23
C ARG A 590 -20.65 15.10 15.18
N ARG A 591 -20.66 16.13 14.32
CA ARG A 591 -19.61 17.16 14.35
C ARG A 591 -19.62 17.88 15.71
N PRO A 592 -18.47 18.09 16.37
CA PRO A 592 -18.42 18.82 17.64
C PRO A 592 -19.05 20.20 17.51
N ARG A 593 -19.95 20.55 18.46
CA ARG A 593 -20.67 21.84 18.50
C ARG A 593 -21.54 22.15 17.26
N SER A 594 -21.88 21.15 16.45
CA SER A 594 -22.80 21.26 15.31
C SER A 594 -24.22 20.79 15.64
N ASP A 595 -25.17 21.12 14.77
CA ASP A 595 -26.57 20.71 14.83
C ASP A 595 -26.88 19.40 14.07
N ASP A 596 -25.89 18.51 13.93
CA ASP A 596 -26.01 17.27 13.15
C ASP A 596 -27.00 16.25 13.76
N VAL A 597 -27.59 15.44 12.88
CA VAL A 597 -28.54 14.37 13.23
C VAL A 597 -27.84 13.02 13.29
N ASP A 598 -28.11 12.23 14.34
CA ASP A 598 -27.67 10.84 14.43
C ASP A 598 -28.73 9.90 13.82
N ALA A 599 -28.41 9.29 12.67
CA ALA A 599 -29.32 8.37 11.98
C ALA A 599 -29.55 7.07 12.77
N VAL A 600 -28.54 6.57 13.46
CA VAL A 600 -28.59 5.30 14.24
C VAL A 600 -29.53 5.44 15.43
N MET A 601 -29.51 6.60 16.09
CA MET A 601 -30.46 6.92 17.18
C MET A 601 -31.91 6.93 16.72
N ARG A 602 -32.18 7.35 15.47
CA ARG A 602 -33.53 7.43 14.92
C ARG A 602 -33.99 6.11 14.30
N LEU A 603 -33.06 5.39 13.67
CA LEU A 603 -33.32 4.12 13.01
C LEU A 603 -32.30 3.08 13.50
N SER A 604 -32.65 2.39 14.59
CA SER A 604 -31.75 1.46 15.30
C SER A 604 -31.29 0.24 14.49
N VAL A 605 -31.88 -0.05 13.32
CA VAL A 605 -31.37 -1.08 12.42
C VAL A 605 -30.04 -0.67 11.76
N LEU A 606 -29.73 0.63 11.74
CA LEU A 606 -28.44 1.13 11.26
C LEU A 606 -27.29 0.91 12.25
N ASP A 607 -27.58 0.45 13.47
CA ASP A 607 -26.58 0.04 14.48
C ASP A 607 -25.85 -1.24 14.05
N ASP A 608 -26.48 -2.03 13.18
CA ASP A 608 -25.90 -3.25 12.61
C ASP A 608 -25.20 -2.92 11.29
N THR A 609 -23.90 -3.23 11.22
CA THR A 609 -23.02 -2.97 10.08
C THR A 609 -23.56 -3.58 8.78
N TYR A 610 -24.18 -4.76 8.84
CA TYR A 610 -24.74 -5.43 7.68
C TYR A 610 -25.86 -4.60 7.03
N TYR A 611 -26.82 -4.14 7.84
CA TYR A 611 -27.94 -3.35 7.33
C TYR A 611 -27.52 -1.92 6.98
N ARG A 612 -26.56 -1.35 7.72
CA ARG A 612 -25.97 -0.05 7.42
C ARG A 612 -25.28 -0.06 6.04
N ASP A 613 -24.57 -1.13 5.72
CA ASP A 613 -23.89 -1.32 4.42
C ASP A 613 -24.86 -1.68 3.30
N LEU A 614 -25.89 -2.46 3.59
CA LEU A 614 -26.93 -2.76 2.60
C LEU A 614 -27.75 -1.52 2.21
N LEU A 615 -28.12 -0.70 3.19
CA LEU A 615 -28.94 0.50 2.97
C LEU A 615 -28.13 1.72 2.53
N CYS A 616 -26.82 1.77 2.81
CA CYS A 616 -25.95 2.89 2.48
C CYS A 616 -26.57 4.24 2.90
N GLU A 617 -26.57 5.23 2.00
CA GLU A 617 -27.13 6.56 2.23
C GLU A 617 -28.66 6.57 2.35
N PHE A 618 -29.37 5.59 1.77
CA PHE A 618 -30.81 5.45 1.98
C PHE A 618 -31.15 5.20 3.44
N GLY A 619 -30.24 4.60 4.21
CA GLY A 619 -30.39 4.47 5.66
C GLY A 619 -30.63 5.81 6.34
N ALA A 620 -29.88 6.85 5.97
CA ALA A 620 -30.04 8.19 6.52
C ALA A 620 -31.37 8.84 6.08
N MET A 621 -31.78 8.62 4.82
CA MET A 621 -33.08 9.09 4.32
C MET A 621 -34.25 8.45 5.10
N PHE A 622 -34.18 7.15 5.34
CA PHE A 622 -35.18 6.44 6.16
C PHE A 622 -35.17 6.93 7.62
N ALA A 623 -33.99 7.26 8.16
CA ALA A 623 -33.87 7.82 9.50
C ALA A 623 -34.52 9.20 9.63
N ILE A 624 -34.39 10.09 8.64
CA ILE A 624 -35.08 11.39 8.61
C ILE A 624 -36.59 11.23 8.40
N ALA A 625 -37.00 10.34 7.49
CA ALA A 625 -38.42 10.08 7.23
C ALA A 625 -39.12 9.48 8.46
N ASN A 626 -38.39 8.74 9.30
CA ASN A 626 -38.91 8.21 10.55
C ASN A 626 -39.22 9.35 11.53
N ARG A 627 -40.49 9.78 11.54
CA ARG A 627 -41.01 10.95 12.29
C ARG A 627 -40.45 12.28 11.80
N ILE A 628 -40.57 12.53 10.50
CA ILE A 628 -40.14 13.78 9.86
C ILE A 628 -40.56 15.04 10.63
N ASP A 629 -41.78 15.07 11.20
CA ASP A 629 -42.32 16.22 11.94
C ASP A 629 -41.49 16.62 13.17
N THR A 630 -40.63 15.71 13.65
CA THR A 630 -39.74 15.92 14.80
C THR A 630 -38.31 16.30 14.40
N VAL A 631 -37.93 16.12 13.12
CA VAL A 631 -36.55 16.28 12.64
C VAL A 631 -36.42 17.36 11.57
N HIS A 632 -37.46 17.55 10.77
CA HIS A 632 -37.49 18.41 9.61
C HIS A 632 -38.89 19.02 9.45
N LYS A 633 -39.01 20.32 9.67
CA LYS A 633 -40.27 21.08 9.55
C LYS A 633 -40.30 22.05 8.38
N LEU A 634 -39.22 22.09 7.59
CA LEU A 634 -39.12 23.00 6.46
C LEU A 634 -39.95 22.48 5.27
N PRO A 635 -40.43 23.38 4.40
CA PRO A 635 -41.20 23.00 3.22
C PRO A 635 -40.38 22.21 2.19
N TRP A 636 -39.05 22.37 2.17
CA TRP A 636 -38.15 21.69 1.26
C TRP A 636 -37.06 20.90 1.99
N ILE A 637 -36.85 19.68 1.53
CA ILE A 637 -35.82 18.76 2.04
C ILE A 637 -34.89 18.34 0.93
N GLY A 638 -33.58 18.36 1.21
CA GLY A 638 -32.57 17.81 0.31
C GLY A 638 -31.63 16.84 0.98
N PHE A 639 -30.90 16.11 0.15
CA PHE A 639 -29.84 15.21 0.56
C PHE A 639 -28.66 15.38 -0.38
N GLN A 640 -27.47 15.43 0.22
CA GLN A 640 -26.19 15.46 -0.46
C GLN A 640 -25.28 14.37 0.14
N SER A 641 -24.57 13.60 -0.68
CA SER A 641 -23.49 12.74 -0.20
C SER A 641 -22.31 13.59 0.23
N TRP A 642 -21.71 13.26 1.38
CA TRP A 642 -20.45 13.85 1.82
C TRP A 642 -19.33 13.77 0.79
N ARG A 643 -19.37 12.77 -0.10
CA ARG A 643 -18.39 12.62 -1.20
C ARG A 643 -18.46 13.77 -2.20
N ALA A 644 -19.64 14.39 -2.38
CA ALA A 644 -19.79 15.56 -3.23
C ALA A 644 -19.03 16.76 -2.64
N ALA A 645 -19.13 16.99 -1.34
CA ALA A 645 -18.37 18.03 -0.65
C ALA A 645 -16.85 17.77 -0.70
N GLY A 646 -16.41 16.52 -0.46
CA GLY A 646 -14.99 16.13 -0.55
C GLY A 646 -14.37 16.36 -1.92
N ARG A 647 -15.15 16.14 -2.99
CA ARG A 647 -14.72 16.37 -4.38
C ARG A 647 -14.87 17.84 -4.85
N LYS A 648 -15.32 18.77 -3.99
CA LYS A 648 -15.69 20.16 -4.33
C LYS A 648 -16.77 20.26 -5.42
N VAL A 649 -17.71 19.34 -5.36
CA VAL A 649 -18.85 19.22 -6.29
C VAL A 649 -20.15 19.67 -5.62
N SER A 650 -20.04 20.41 -4.52
CA SER A 650 -21.18 21.06 -3.90
C SER A 650 -21.68 22.24 -4.73
N LEU A 651 -22.87 22.73 -4.36
CA LEU A 651 -23.40 23.95 -4.94
C LEU A 651 -22.42 25.10 -4.68
N SER A 652 -22.17 25.90 -5.71
CA SER A 652 -21.50 27.20 -5.51
C SER A 652 -22.44 28.14 -4.75
N GLU A 653 -21.89 29.16 -4.07
CA GLU A 653 -22.68 30.20 -3.39
C GLU A 653 -23.76 30.81 -4.32
N SER A 654 -23.43 31.01 -5.60
CA SER A 654 -24.39 31.51 -6.60
C SER A 654 -25.53 30.54 -6.91
N ALA A 655 -25.24 29.23 -6.86
CA ALA A 655 -26.23 28.19 -7.08
C ALA A 655 -27.11 28.01 -5.84
N GLU A 656 -26.55 28.13 -4.64
CA GLU A 656 -27.28 28.14 -3.37
C GLU A 656 -28.26 29.33 -3.32
N GLU A 657 -27.80 30.53 -3.62
CA GLU A 657 -28.68 31.71 -3.70
C GLU A 657 -29.80 31.53 -4.72
N THR A 658 -29.50 30.92 -5.88
CA THR A 658 -30.49 30.66 -6.92
C THR A 658 -31.51 29.64 -6.46
N LEU A 659 -31.07 28.59 -5.75
CA LEU A 659 -31.93 27.56 -5.19
C LEU A 659 -32.90 28.17 -4.15
N GLU A 660 -32.39 28.96 -3.21
CA GLU A 660 -33.20 29.63 -2.19
C GLU A 660 -34.22 30.61 -2.80
N LYS A 661 -33.79 31.44 -3.78
CA LYS A 661 -34.69 32.35 -4.51
C LYS A 661 -35.80 31.61 -5.26
N THR A 662 -35.47 30.47 -5.86
CA THR A 662 -36.43 29.67 -6.63
C THR A 662 -37.46 29.03 -5.69
N MET A 663 -37.04 28.53 -4.53
CA MET A 663 -37.91 27.90 -3.53
C MET A 663 -38.80 28.89 -2.77
N ALA A 664 -38.42 30.17 -2.73
CA ALA A 664 -39.26 31.25 -2.20
C ALA A 664 -40.39 31.69 -3.15
N GLY A 665 -40.41 31.22 -4.40
CA GLY A 665 -41.43 31.54 -5.39
C GLY A 665 -42.74 30.76 -5.24
N GLU A 666 -43.87 31.40 -5.55
CA GLU A 666 -45.21 30.77 -5.53
C GLU A 666 -45.43 29.90 -6.79
N ASN A 667 -45.27 28.57 -6.66
CA ASN A 667 -45.87 27.48 -7.47
C ASN A 667 -44.89 26.32 -7.78
N HIS A 668 -44.66 25.43 -6.81
CA HIS A 668 -43.86 24.22 -7.03
C HIS A 668 -44.42 23.02 -6.28
N GLU A 669 -45.64 22.59 -6.63
CA GLU A 669 -46.11 21.26 -6.24
C GLU A 669 -45.46 20.21 -7.17
N ASP A 670 -44.77 19.24 -6.58
CA ASP A 670 -44.13 18.08 -7.25
C ASP A 670 -42.93 18.37 -8.18
N VAL A 671 -42.01 19.26 -7.78
CA VAL A 671 -40.73 19.50 -8.48
C VAL A 671 -39.55 18.90 -7.71
N ILE A 672 -38.55 18.35 -8.42
CA ILE A 672 -37.28 17.88 -7.83
C ILE A 672 -36.15 18.69 -8.46
N TYR A 673 -35.36 19.36 -7.63
CA TYR A 673 -34.10 19.96 -8.02
C TYR A 673 -32.96 19.02 -7.69
N TYR A 674 -31.93 18.98 -8.50
CA TYR A 674 -30.75 18.14 -8.28
C TYR A 674 -29.54 18.81 -8.92
N TRP A 675 -28.35 18.38 -8.53
CA TRP A 675 -27.10 18.88 -9.07
C TRP A 675 -26.06 17.75 -9.20
N VAL A 676 -25.18 17.89 -10.19
CA VAL A 676 -24.20 16.88 -10.60
C VAL A 676 -22.91 17.60 -11.04
N PRO A 677 -21.71 17.04 -10.82
CA PRO A 677 -20.48 17.54 -11.43
C PRO A 677 -20.58 17.47 -12.95
N MET A 678 -20.51 18.61 -13.63
CA MET A 678 -20.42 18.65 -15.09
C MET A 678 -19.04 19.18 -15.47
N ASP A 679 -18.17 18.29 -15.95
CA ASP A 679 -16.82 18.66 -16.42
C ASP A 679 -16.84 19.21 -17.87
N THR A 680 -18.01 19.41 -18.47
CA THR A 680 -18.18 20.10 -19.77
C THR A 680 -19.57 20.69 -19.95
N ASP A 681 -19.63 21.88 -20.55
CA ASP A 681 -20.85 22.50 -21.07
C ASP A 681 -21.49 21.62 -22.15
N GLN A 682 -22.52 20.85 -21.80
CA GLN A 682 -23.35 20.15 -22.79
C GLN A 682 -24.84 20.45 -22.59
N THR A 683 -25.48 20.82 -23.70
CA THR A 683 -26.89 21.20 -23.86
C THR A 683 -27.83 19.99 -24.04
N SER A 684 -27.48 18.83 -23.47
CA SER A 684 -28.19 17.56 -23.69
C SER A 684 -29.19 17.23 -22.57
N ASN A 685 -30.38 16.73 -22.94
CA ASN A 685 -31.43 16.36 -21.98
C ASN A 685 -31.09 15.11 -21.16
N PHE A 686 -31.72 14.96 -19.97
CA PHE A 686 -31.48 13.85 -19.04
C PHE A 686 -31.42 12.49 -19.71
N TRP A 687 -32.42 12.15 -20.54
CA TRP A 687 -32.50 10.83 -21.14
C TRP A 687 -31.42 10.60 -22.19
N SER A 688 -31.05 11.61 -22.96
CA SER A 688 -29.96 11.50 -23.93
C SER A 688 -28.61 11.28 -23.24
N THR A 689 -28.39 11.90 -22.08
CA THR A 689 -27.17 11.66 -21.31
C THR A 689 -27.24 10.42 -20.45
N CYS A 690 -28.40 10.02 -19.92
CA CYS A 690 -28.60 8.72 -19.28
C CYS A 690 -28.34 7.60 -20.28
N ASP A 691 -28.90 7.69 -21.48
CA ASP A 691 -28.62 6.76 -22.57
C ASP A 691 -27.15 6.84 -23.00
N CYS A 692 -26.52 8.02 -23.00
CA CYS A 692 -25.08 8.14 -23.22
C CYS A 692 -24.29 7.43 -22.12
N LEU A 693 -24.59 7.61 -20.84
CA LEU A 693 -23.89 7.00 -19.72
C LEU A 693 -24.17 5.49 -19.58
N ASN A 694 -25.36 5.05 -20.01
CA ASN A 694 -25.90 3.69 -19.78
C ASN A 694 -26.21 2.95 -21.11
N ALA A 695 -25.46 3.25 -22.18
CA ALA A 695 -25.50 2.56 -23.49
C ALA A 695 -26.87 2.45 -24.18
N GLY A 696 -27.72 3.46 -24.04
CA GLY A 696 -29.02 3.55 -24.72
C GLY A 696 -30.14 2.79 -24.02
N HIS A 697 -29.89 2.26 -22.81
CA HIS A 697 -30.82 1.34 -22.16
C HIS A 697 -31.71 1.99 -21.09
N CYS A 698 -31.53 3.27 -20.74
CA CYS A 698 -32.29 3.90 -19.66
C CYS A 698 -33.79 3.89 -19.95
N ARG A 699 -34.16 4.14 -21.22
CA ARG A 699 -35.56 4.15 -21.65
C ARG A 699 -36.22 2.79 -21.50
N THR A 700 -35.54 1.75 -21.97
CA THR A 700 -35.99 0.36 -21.85
C THR A 700 -36.08 -0.10 -20.39
N LEU A 701 -35.07 0.21 -19.56
CA LEU A 701 -35.07 -0.17 -18.14
C LEU A 701 -36.20 0.53 -17.37
N PHE A 702 -36.46 1.80 -17.66
CA PHE A 702 -37.60 2.51 -17.08
C PHE A 702 -38.92 1.84 -17.45
N GLU A 703 -39.14 1.56 -18.73
CA GLU A 703 -40.35 0.87 -19.20
C GLU A 703 -40.50 -0.52 -18.56
N ASP A 704 -39.44 -1.30 -18.48
CA ASP A 704 -39.46 -2.66 -17.93
C ASP A 704 -39.65 -2.66 -16.41
N ALA A 705 -39.00 -1.75 -15.69
CA ALA A 705 -39.23 -1.56 -14.26
C ALA A 705 -40.68 -1.14 -13.98
N PHE A 706 -41.22 -0.22 -14.79
CA PHE A 706 -42.61 0.20 -14.67
C PHE A 706 -43.58 -0.95 -14.96
N ARG A 707 -43.31 -1.77 -15.99
CA ARG A 707 -44.10 -2.98 -16.28
C ARG A 707 -44.09 -3.94 -15.09
N ASN A 708 -42.92 -4.24 -14.54
CA ASN A 708 -42.77 -5.15 -13.41
C ASN A 708 -43.48 -4.63 -12.17
N MET A 709 -43.32 -3.35 -11.86
CA MET A 709 -43.89 -2.71 -10.69
C MET A 709 -45.42 -2.71 -10.68
N TYR A 710 -46.05 -2.58 -11.86
CA TYR A 710 -47.51 -2.60 -12.00
C TYR A 710 -48.07 -3.93 -12.53
N GLY A 711 -47.23 -4.97 -12.63
CA GLY A 711 -47.65 -6.30 -13.10
C GLY A 711 -48.25 -6.31 -14.51
N LEU A 712 -47.75 -5.42 -15.39
CA LEU A 712 -48.28 -5.26 -16.74
C LEU A 712 -47.76 -6.37 -17.68
N PRO A 713 -48.60 -6.90 -18.60
CA PRO A 713 -48.17 -7.89 -19.59
C PRO A 713 -47.12 -7.33 -20.56
N GLU A 714 -46.22 -8.20 -21.04
CA GLU A 714 -45.31 -7.89 -22.15
C GLU A 714 -46.12 -7.51 -23.40
N GLY A 715 -46.06 -6.24 -23.82
CA GLY A 715 -46.73 -5.75 -25.06
C GLY A 715 -47.75 -4.62 -24.88
N VAL A 716 -47.95 -4.09 -23.68
CA VAL A 716 -48.77 -2.87 -23.49
C VAL A 716 -48.03 -1.66 -24.09
N ALA A 717 -48.55 -1.11 -25.18
CA ALA A 717 -47.94 0.01 -25.91
C ALA A 717 -48.17 1.39 -25.25
N ALA A 718 -49.09 1.49 -24.29
CA ALA A 718 -49.44 2.72 -23.59
C ALA A 718 -48.94 2.68 -22.15
N LEU A 719 -47.62 2.70 -21.98
CA LEU A 719 -47.01 3.15 -20.72
C LEU A 719 -47.10 4.69 -20.69
N PRO A 720 -47.09 5.33 -19.51
CA PRO A 720 -46.94 6.77 -19.42
C PRO A 720 -45.74 7.20 -20.29
N PRO A 721 -45.91 8.17 -21.20
CA PRO A 721 -44.80 8.60 -22.03
C PRO A 721 -43.67 9.08 -21.14
N MET A 722 -42.43 8.75 -21.50
CA MET A 722 -41.27 9.26 -20.78
C MET A 722 -41.36 10.79 -20.68
N PRO A 723 -41.07 11.39 -19.51
CA PRO A 723 -41.08 12.84 -19.34
C PRO A 723 -40.20 13.50 -20.41
N ASN A 724 -40.80 14.34 -21.25
CA ASN A 724 -40.18 14.97 -22.42
C ASN A 724 -39.63 16.39 -22.11
N ASP A 725 -39.84 16.83 -20.89
CA ASP A 725 -39.50 18.12 -20.31
C ASP A 725 -38.01 18.32 -20.08
N GLY A 726 -37.17 17.32 -20.40
CA GLY A 726 -35.80 17.51 -20.88
C GLY A 726 -34.77 18.07 -19.89
N ASP A 727 -35.18 18.70 -18.80
CA ASP A 727 -34.34 19.57 -17.98
C ASP A 727 -34.09 19.02 -16.58
N TYR A 728 -34.47 17.76 -16.31
CA TYR A 728 -34.31 17.21 -14.97
C TYR A 728 -33.63 15.85 -14.96
N TRP A 729 -32.32 15.88 -14.77
CA TRP A 729 -31.43 14.76 -14.54
C TRP A 729 -31.63 14.08 -13.18
N SER A 730 -31.54 12.76 -13.16
CA SER A 730 -31.17 12.01 -11.97
C SER A 730 -29.77 11.46 -12.16
N THR A 731 -28.83 11.82 -11.29
CA THR A 731 -27.78 10.88 -10.90
C THR A 731 -27.53 11.08 -9.42
N LEU A 732 -27.80 10.00 -8.71
CA LEU A 732 -27.85 9.81 -7.27
C LEU A 732 -26.81 10.64 -6.51
N HIS A 733 -27.29 11.16 -5.37
CA HIS A 733 -26.55 11.70 -4.23
C HIS A 733 -26.65 13.20 -3.97
N SER A 734 -27.32 14.02 -4.80
CA SER A 734 -27.45 15.46 -4.56
C SER A 734 -28.77 16.03 -5.11
N TRP A 735 -29.77 16.21 -4.25
CA TRP A 735 -31.11 16.69 -4.65
C TRP A 735 -31.86 17.41 -3.54
N VAL A 736 -32.89 18.17 -3.92
CA VAL A 736 -33.89 18.81 -3.05
C VAL A 736 -35.28 18.66 -3.66
N MET A 737 -36.28 18.39 -2.83
CA MET A 737 -37.69 18.30 -3.24
C MET A 737 -38.62 18.80 -2.11
N PRO A 738 -39.91 19.05 -2.39
CA PRO A 738 -40.87 19.37 -1.35
C PRO A 738 -40.95 18.23 -0.34
N THR A 739 -40.94 18.57 0.94
CA THR A 739 -41.04 17.63 2.07
C THR A 739 -42.25 16.67 1.93
N PRO A 740 -43.45 17.11 1.49
CA PRO A 740 -44.56 16.20 1.24
C PRO A 740 -44.29 15.18 0.13
N SER A 741 -43.57 15.57 -0.92
CA SER A 741 -43.20 14.70 -2.05
C SER A 741 -42.14 13.69 -1.63
N PHE A 742 -41.19 14.09 -0.78
CA PHE A 742 -40.22 13.17 -0.16
C PHE A 742 -40.90 12.08 0.68
N LEU A 743 -41.90 12.43 1.49
CA LEU A 743 -42.65 11.45 2.26
C LEU A 743 -43.36 10.42 1.37
N LYS A 744 -43.99 10.89 0.28
CA LYS A 744 -44.61 9.99 -0.71
C LYS A 744 -43.55 9.08 -1.35
N PHE A 745 -42.38 9.61 -1.68
CA PHE A 745 -41.26 8.85 -2.25
C PHE A 745 -40.78 7.75 -1.29
N ILE A 746 -40.54 8.07 -0.02
CA ILE A 746 -40.11 7.09 0.98
C ILE A 746 -41.20 6.05 1.29
N MET A 747 -42.47 6.44 1.30
CA MET A 747 -43.58 5.50 1.46
C MET A 747 -43.70 4.51 0.30
N PHE A 748 -43.28 4.91 -0.89
CA PHE A 748 -43.30 4.08 -2.09
C PHE A 748 -42.08 3.15 -2.22
N THR A 749 -40.92 3.56 -1.69
CA THR A 749 -39.70 2.74 -1.68
C THR A 749 -39.68 1.67 -0.60
N ARG A 750 -40.58 1.78 0.40
CA ARG A 750 -40.86 0.75 1.40
C ARG A 750 -41.74 -0.36 0.84
#